data_AF-A0A067QZE3-F1
#
_entry.id   AF-A0A067QZE3-F1
#
_cell.length_a   1.000
_cell.length_b   1.000
_cell.length_c   1.000
_cell.angle_alpha   90.00
_cell.angle_beta   90.00
_cell.angle_gamma   90.00
#
_symmetry.space_group_name_H-M   'P 1'
#
loop_
_entity.id
_entity.type
_entity.pdbx_description
1 polymer ?
#
loop_
_entity_poly.entity_id
_entity_poly.type
_entity_poly.pdbx_seq_one_letter_code
_entity_poly.pdbx_strand_id
1 'polypeptide(L)'
;MSALQAGCNCAAPYIGPALTETCGAGAFAIFMGMLDMFLRKQCDLEDPCGRIKGRETVDSTGYDFIVVGGGSGGAVVASRLSEVPGWKVLLLEAGGDEPPGSQVPSMVINYQGSELDWNYKTEPERVACLGNPEQRCDWIRGKVLGGSSVLNGMMYIRGHPRDYNAWAKAGNTGWSYQDVLPYFMKSEDNLQMNKMDRGMHGTGGPLTVTQFPHRPPLAEAILQAGRELGYPADVDLNGKSYTGFVIAQTTSRNGSRMSTARAFLRPARNRPNLHIILNATVTKVLINPTTKKAEGVEFVRKGSKQTARASKEVVLSAGAINSPQLLLLSGVGPKQHLAKVRVPLVHDLRGVGQNLHNHVAVFINFLLRENATADLDWAAATEYMQNRKGPLSSTGLSQITAKLNSMYADPAGDNPDVQLFFGGYLANCARTGTVEEPADTENPTNKRSISISPVVLHPKSRGNITLNSSNPLDPPLMYANYLSDPSDMATLLDAINISLKLGNTRVLRERFGFELDKAPIPSCVEKSSFGSRGYWECYARTATGPENHQVGSCRMGPSSDPMAVVDPELRVYGVKNLRIVDASIMPTVVSGNTNAPVIMIAEKGSDMIKKQWLPNIANRFDFGDGKENVSVTSGLAGNNPSHYGGYNHGGHPNWGGFRPHYWQGGVGSSHQHPNQGYYSGRAYHQNQGFIDAETHGWNQGHAVHQYQSGFDNEAHGNTAHYVNSVHAEPVLQSTGPSNSRTNSFFFVPNKTGQSDDGHYHSPSPLARTGNSVKGNQQNYWFPNKPKPQQAH
;
A
#
# COMPACT_ATOMS: atom_id res chain seq x y z
N MET A 1 -34.44 -16.40 -5.75
CA MET A 1 -33.57 -17.55 -6.09
C MET A 1 -33.32 -17.71 -7.60
N SER A 2 -34.12 -17.12 -8.50
CA SER A 2 -33.98 -17.28 -9.97
C SER A 2 -32.76 -16.61 -10.63
N ALA A 3 -31.90 -15.89 -9.88
CA ALA A 3 -30.69 -15.24 -10.42
C ALA A 3 -29.40 -16.09 -10.30
N LEU A 4 -29.45 -17.26 -9.66
CA LEU A 4 -28.27 -18.08 -9.34
C LEU A 4 -27.82 -19.03 -10.48
N GLN A 5 -28.38 -18.90 -11.68
CA GLN A 5 -28.18 -19.85 -12.79
C GLN A 5 -27.65 -19.26 -14.11
N ALA A 6 -27.22 -17.99 -14.12
CA ALA A 6 -26.39 -17.46 -15.19
C ALA A 6 -24.92 -17.77 -14.89
N GLY A 7 -24.39 -18.87 -15.44
CA GLY A 7 -22.94 -19.08 -15.48
C GLY A 7 -22.28 -17.95 -16.27
N CYS A 8 -21.05 -17.57 -15.90
CA CYS A 8 -20.37 -16.39 -16.49
C CYS A 8 -19.94 -16.56 -17.97
N ASN A 9 -20.44 -17.58 -18.68
CA ASN A 9 -20.26 -17.85 -20.12
C ASN A 9 -18.80 -17.84 -20.66
N CYS A 10 -17.83 -18.11 -19.79
CA CYS A 10 -16.39 -18.12 -20.09
C CYS A 10 -15.70 -19.36 -19.52
N ALA A 11 -14.40 -19.50 -19.82
CA ALA A 11 -13.58 -20.64 -19.43
C ALA A 11 -13.48 -20.82 -17.89
N ALA A 12 -12.92 -21.97 -17.47
CA ALA A 12 -12.85 -22.40 -16.09
C ALA A 12 -12.30 -21.33 -15.11
N PRO A 13 -12.84 -21.23 -13.89
CA PRO A 13 -12.45 -20.22 -12.91
C PRO A 13 -11.00 -20.37 -12.46
N TYR A 14 -10.39 -19.28 -12.00
CA TYR A 14 -9.07 -19.36 -11.39
C TYR A 14 -9.21 -19.94 -9.98
N ILE A 15 -8.61 -21.11 -9.76
CA ILE A 15 -8.71 -21.82 -8.48
C ILE A 15 -7.92 -21.04 -7.41
N GLY A 16 -6.58 -20.99 -7.47
CA GLY A 16 -5.75 -20.26 -6.49
C GLY A 16 -6.03 -20.65 -5.02
N PRO A 17 -5.50 -19.90 -4.05
CA PRO A 17 -5.78 -20.16 -2.64
C PRO A 17 -7.23 -19.84 -2.26
N ALA A 18 -7.84 -20.75 -1.50
CA ALA A 18 -9.22 -20.62 -1.02
C ALA A 18 -9.29 -19.86 0.31
N LEU A 19 -10.39 -19.17 0.60
CA LEU A 19 -10.53 -18.47 1.90
C LEU A 19 -10.43 -19.43 3.10
N THR A 20 -10.75 -20.71 2.95
CA THR A 20 -10.57 -21.74 3.98
C THR A 20 -9.14 -21.88 4.48
N GLU A 21 -8.16 -21.55 3.65
CA GLU A 21 -6.74 -21.64 3.97
C GLU A 21 -6.24 -20.41 4.76
N THR A 22 -7.09 -19.39 4.91
CA THR A 22 -6.69 -18.06 5.43
C THR A 22 -7.07 -17.77 6.88
N CYS A 23 -8.03 -18.51 7.45
CA CYS A 23 -8.60 -18.21 8.78
C CYS A 23 -8.15 -19.16 9.91
N GLY A 24 -7.13 -19.98 9.68
CA GLY A 24 -6.73 -21.05 10.60
C GLY A 24 -7.57 -22.32 10.41
N ALA A 25 -6.92 -23.47 10.54
CA ALA A 25 -7.49 -24.76 10.13
C ALA A 25 -8.60 -25.28 11.07
N GLY A 26 -9.49 -26.12 10.53
CA GLY A 26 -10.52 -26.84 11.29
C GLY A 26 -11.74 -25.99 11.63
N ALA A 27 -11.62 -25.08 12.59
CA ALA A 27 -12.76 -24.38 13.20
C ALA A 27 -13.53 -23.44 12.24
N PHE A 28 -12.87 -22.94 11.19
CA PHE A 28 -13.43 -21.99 10.22
C PHE A 28 -13.83 -22.64 8.89
N ALA A 29 -13.52 -23.93 8.69
CA ALA A 29 -13.49 -24.55 7.36
C ALA A 29 -14.86 -24.62 6.68
N ILE A 30 -15.94 -24.90 7.43
CA ILE A 30 -17.29 -25.06 6.86
C ILE A 30 -17.83 -23.73 6.36
N PHE A 31 -17.93 -22.72 7.24
CA PHE A 31 -18.48 -21.43 6.88
C PHE A 31 -17.62 -20.71 5.83
N MET A 32 -16.29 -20.63 6.03
CA MET A 32 -15.41 -19.98 5.07
C MET A 32 -15.36 -20.72 3.73
N GLY A 33 -15.55 -22.04 3.70
CA GLY A 33 -15.62 -22.84 2.47
C GLY A 33 -16.91 -22.61 1.69
N MET A 34 -18.05 -22.49 2.39
CA MET A 34 -19.30 -22.09 1.75
C MET A 34 -19.21 -20.66 1.20
N LEU A 35 -18.64 -19.73 1.97
CA LEU A 35 -18.42 -18.34 1.53
C LEU A 35 -17.49 -18.27 0.31
N ASP A 36 -16.36 -18.97 0.32
CA ASP A 36 -15.43 -19.09 -0.83
C ASP A 36 -16.14 -19.60 -2.09
N MET A 37 -16.93 -20.68 -1.96
CA MET A 37 -17.74 -21.20 -3.05
C MET A 37 -18.71 -20.14 -3.60
N PHE A 38 -19.42 -19.40 -2.75
CA PHE A 38 -20.36 -18.38 -3.21
C PHE A 38 -19.67 -17.18 -3.86
N LEU A 39 -18.54 -16.72 -3.32
CA LEU A 39 -17.73 -15.63 -3.89
C LEU A 39 -17.21 -15.99 -5.29
N ARG A 40 -16.77 -17.24 -5.49
CA ARG A 40 -16.36 -17.79 -6.80
C ARG A 40 -17.50 -17.93 -7.83
N LYS A 41 -18.76 -17.86 -7.40
CA LYS A 41 -19.92 -17.81 -8.30
C LYS A 41 -20.32 -16.37 -8.68
N GLN A 42 -19.75 -15.35 -8.05
CA GLN A 42 -20.01 -13.95 -8.38
C GLN A 42 -19.20 -13.53 -9.62
N CYS A 43 -19.85 -13.34 -10.77
CA CYS A 43 -19.14 -13.09 -12.03
C CYS A 43 -18.31 -11.79 -12.06
N ASP A 44 -18.64 -10.79 -11.24
CA ASP A 44 -17.87 -9.54 -11.09
C ASP A 44 -16.63 -9.66 -10.19
N LEU A 45 -16.57 -10.69 -9.33
CA LEU A 45 -15.42 -11.01 -8.48
C LEU A 45 -14.54 -12.09 -9.14
N GLU A 46 -15.14 -13.21 -9.58
CA GLU A 46 -14.41 -14.25 -10.31
C GLU A 46 -13.88 -13.73 -11.64
N ASP A 47 -14.68 -12.92 -12.35
CA ASP A 47 -14.35 -12.27 -13.62
C ASP A 47 -13.62 -13.20 -14.63
N PRO A 48 -14.15 -14.40 -14.91
CA PRO A 48 -13.43 -15.41 -15.70
C PRO A 48 -13.23 -14.97 -17.16
N CYS A 49 -14.01 -13.98 -17.62
CA CYS A 49 -13.85 -13.35 -18.93
C CYS A 49 -12.82 -12.21 -18.95
N GLY A 50 -12.54 -11.57 -17.80
CA GLY A 50 -11.63 -10.45 -17.61
C GLY A 50 -10.22 -10.82 -17.15
N ARG A 51 -10.02 -12.04 -16.62
CA ARG A 51 -8.71 -12.54 -16.20
C ARG A 51 -7.67 -12.60 -17.33
N ILE A 52 -6.41 -12.51 -16.94
CA ILE A 52 -5.27 -12.60 -17.85
C ILE A 52 -5.05 -14.05 -18.29
N LYS A 53 -5.04 -14.28 -19.60
CA LYS A 53 -4.59 -15.55 -20.20
C LYS A 53 -3.08 -15.54 -20.30
N GLY A 54 -2.40 -16.03 -19.27
CA GLY A 54 -0.94 -16.12 -19.24
C GLY A 54 -0.38 -16.93 -20.42
N ARG A 55 0.70 -16.45 -21.04
CA ARG A 55 1.43 -17.21 -22.06
C ARG A 55 2.30 -18.28 -21.39
N GLU A 56 2.42 -19.41 -22.08
CA GLU A 56 3.28 -20.52 -21.65
C GLU A 56 4.74 -20.37 -22.09
N THR A 57 4.98 -19.67 -23.21
CA THR A 57 6.28 -19.55 -23.86
C THR A 57 6.65 -18.09 -24.15
N VAL A 58 7.97 -17.85 -24.18
CA VAL A 58 8.59 -16.63 -24.68
C VAL A 58 8.50 -16.61 -26.22
N ASP A 59 8.29 -15.45 -26.81
CA ASP A 59 8.33 -15.26 -28.27
C ASP A 59 9.79 -15.33 -28.76
N SER A 60 10.08 -16.22 -29.71
CA SER A 60 11.43 -16.45 -30.25
C SER A 60 11.98 -15.27 -31.04
N THR A 61 11.12 -14.39 -31.55
CA THR A 61 11.53 -13.14 -32.24
C THR A 61 11.92 -12.02 -31.26
N GLY A 62 11.78 -12.26 -29.95
CA GLY A 62 12.09 -11.29 -28.90
C GLY A 62 11.00 -10.23 -28.70
N TYR A 63 11.31 -9.29 -27.83
CA TYR A 63 10.43 -8.20 -27.39
C TYR A 63 11.10 -6.84 -27.56
N ASP A 64 10.30 -5.79 -27.63
CA ASP A 64 10.79 -4.43 -27.48
C ASP A 64 11.10 -4.12 -26.02
N PHE A 65 10.14 -4.43 -25.14
CA PHE A 65 10.23 -4.17 -23.71
C PHE A 65 9.98 -5.42 -22.88
N ILE A 66 10.76 -5.58 -21.81
CA ILE A 66 10.51 -6.59 -20.77
C ILE A 66 10.31 -5.86 -19.44
N VAL A 67 9.12 -5.98 -18.87
CA VAL A 67 8.77 -5.50 -17.53
C VAL A 67 8.92 -6.65 -16.54
N VAL A 68 9.65 -6.41 -15.44
CA VAL A 68 9.98 -7.40 -14.43
C VAL A 68 9.21 -7.08 -13.14
N GLY A 69 8.29 -7.95 -12.74
CA GLY A 69 7.36 -7.74 -11.64
C GLY A 69 6.06 -7.11 -12.11
N GLY A 70 4.94 -7.82 -11.95
CA GLY A 70 3.57 -7.38 -12.24
C GLY A 70 2.91 -6.61 -11.10
N GLY A 71 3.70 -6.01 -10.20
CA GLY A 71 3.22 -5.23 -9.07
C GLY A 71 2.61 -3.87 -9.45
N SER A 72 2.37 -3.01 -8.44
CA SER A 72 1.70 -1.72 -8.62
C SER A 72 2.28 -0.86 -9.73
N GLY A 73 3.61 -0.85 -9.91
CA GLY A 73 4.27 -0.13 -11.00
C GLY A 73 4.23 -0.90 -12.34
N GLY A 74 4.67 -2.17 -12.33
CA GLY A 74 4.83 -2.93 -13.57
C GLY A 74 3.53 -3.26 -14.31
N ALA A 75 2.42 -3.40 -13.58
CA ALA A 75 1.08 -3.53 -14.18
C ALA A 75 0.69 -2.28 -15.00
N VAL A 76 1.01 -1.08 -14.49
CA VAL A 76 0.80 0.19 -15.18
C VAL A 76 1.73 0.29 -16.39
N VAL A 77 3.04 0.04 -16.21
CA VAL A 77 4.03 0.11 -17.30
C VAL A 77 3.68 -0.82 -18.45
N ALA A 78 3.41 -2.10 -18.18
CA ALA A 78 3.08 -3.07 -19.23
C ALA A 78 1.78 -2.70 -19.98
N SER A 79 0.79 -2.16 -19.27
CA SER A 79 -0.43 -1.64 -19.89
C SER A 79 -0.14 -0.38 -20.73
N ARG A 80 0.56 0.62 -20.21
CA ARG A 80 0.83 1.88 -20.94
C ARG A 80 1.75 1.69 -22.13
N LEU A 81 2.76 0.82 -22.08
CA LEU A 81 3.64 0.54 -23.22
C LEU A 81 2.91 -0.23 -24.33
N SER A 82 2.02 -1.17 -23.98
CA SER A 82 1.26 -1.95 -24.96
C SER A 82 0.16 -1.15 -25.68
N GLU A 83 -0.14 0.09 -25.26
CA GLU A 83 -0.96 1.04 -26.02
C GLU A 83 -0.36 1.40 -27.38
N VAL A 84 0.97 1.25 -27.54
CA VAL A 84 1.66 1.45 -28.83
C VAL A 84 1.61 0.13 -29.62
N PRO A 85 0.83 0.02 -30.72
CA PRO A 85 0.60 -1.28 -31.38
C PRO A 85 1.86 -1.90 -31.99
N GLY A 86 2.82 -1.06 -32.39
CA GLY A 86 4.10 -1.48 -32.95
C GLY A 86 5.15 -1.92 -31.93
N TRP A 87 4.81 -2.00 -30.64
CA TRP A 87 5.74 -2.43 -29.57
C TRP A 87 5.27 -3.73 -28.94
N LYS A 88 6.14 -4.73 -28.90
CA LYS A 88 5.89 -6.00 -28.21
C LYS A 88 6.40 -5.95 -26.77
N VAL A 89 5.51 -6.15 -25.81
CA VAL A 89 5.78 -6.00 -24.38
C VAL A 89 5.61 -7.34 -23.68
N LEU A 90 6.63 -7.77 -22.93
CA LEU A 90 6.57 -8.92 -22.02
C LEU A 90 6.46 -8.41 -20.58
N LEU A 91 5.54 -8.96 -19.80
CA LEU A 91 5.52 -8.87 -18.35
C LEU A 91 5.83 -10.24 -17.74
N LEU A 92 6.80 -10.29 -16.82
CA LEU A 92 7.12 -11.48 -16.03
C LEU A 92 6.73 -11.24 -14.57
N GLU A 93 5.88 -12.10 -14.01
CA GLU A 93 5.48 -12.07 -12.60
C GLU A 93 5.84 -13.39 -11.92
N ALA A 94 6.40 -13.31 -10.71
CA ALA A 94 6.85 -14.46 -9.94
C ALA A 94 5.69 -15.26 -9.32
N GLY A 95 4.57 -14.60 -9.05
CA GLY A 95 3.34 -15.19 -8.51
C GLY A 95 2.30 -15.62 -9.56
N GLY A 96 1.16 -16.06 -9.03
CA GLY A 96 -0.05 -16.40 -9.78
C GLY A 96 -0.94 -15.20 -10.09
N ASP A 97 -2.22 -15.46 -10.41
CA ASP A 97 -3.26 -14.45 -10.57
C ASP A 97 -3.97 -14.19 -9.22
N GLU A 98 -4.76 -13.13 -9.10
CA GLU A 98 -5.42 -12.78 -7.83
C GLU A 98 -6.69 -13.64 -7.57
N PRO A 99 -6.81 -14.35 -6.44
CA PRO A 99 -7.98 -15.16 -6.12
C PRO A 99 -9.20 -14.26 -5.83
N PRO A 100 -10.45 -14.71 -6.07
CA PRO A 100 -11.64 -13.88 -5.89
C PRO A 100 -11.80 -13.31 -4.48
N GLY A 101 -11.44 -14.08 -3.45
CA GLY A 101 -11.48 -13.63 -2.06
C GLY A 101 -10.61 -12.40 -1.77
N SER A 102 -9.46 -12.26 -2.45
CA SER A 102 -8.59 -11.07 -2.30
C SER A 102 -9.24 -9.78 -2.82
N GLN A 103 -10.28 -9.89 -3.64
CA GLN A 103 -11.05 -8.75 -4.13
C GLN A 103 -12.10 -8.25 -3.12
N VAL A 104 -12.38 -9.00 -2.05
CA VAL A 104 -13.27 -8.60 -0.96
C VAL A 104 -12.50 -7.70 0.02
N PRO A 105 -12.91 -6.44 0.26
CA PRO A 105 -12.17 -5.49 1.09
C PRO A 105 -11.81 -5.98 2.50
N SER A 106 -12.72 -6.67 3.18
CA SER A 106 -12.47 -7.15 4.55
C SER A 106 -11.40 -8.25 4.63
N MET A 107 -11.11 -8.94 3.53
CA MET A 107 -10.13 -10.03 3.44
C MET A 107 -8.68 -9.54 3.27
N VAL A 108 -8.43 -8.25 3.57
CA VAL A 108 -7.13 -7.58 3.40
C VAL A 108 -5.97 -8.27 4.13
N ILE A 109 -6.21 -8.85 5.32
CA ILE A 109 -5.16 -9.53 6.10
C ILE A 109 -5.08 -11.04 5.84
N ASN A 110 -6.11 -11.64 5.26
CA ASN A 110 -6.28 -13.10 5.17
C ASN A 110 -5.18 -13.81 4.36
N TYR A 111 -4.68 -13.16 3.31
CA TYR A 111 -3.68 -13.75 2.42
C TYR A 111 -2.22 -13.48 2.85
N GLN A 112 -2.00 -12.85 4.01
CA GLN A 112 -0.66 -12.64 4.58
C GLN A 112 -0.02 -13.99 4.96
N GLY A 113 1.28 -14.17 4.68
CA GLY A 113 1.97 -15.45 4.89
C GLY A 113 1.54 -16.61 3.97
N SER A 114 0.53 -16.44 3.11
CA SER A 114 0.11 -17.43 2.11
C SER A 114 1.06 -17.46 0.89
N GLU A 115 0.77 -18.28 -0.13
CA GLU A 115 1.55 -18.25 -1.38
C GLU A 115 1.46 -16.93 -2.15
N LEU A 116 0.48 -16.05 -1.84
CA LEU A 116 0.41 -14.68 -2.37
C LEU A 116 1.42 -13.72 -1.72
N ASP A 117 2.05 -14.12 -0.61
CA ASP A 117 3.09 -13.34 0.06
C ASP A 117 4.47 -13.84 -0.36
N TRP A 118 5.46 -12.95 -0.31
CA TRP A 118 6.88 -13.35 -0.27
C TRP A 118 7.29 -13.85 1.11
N ASN A 119 6.54 -13.50 2.16
CA ASN A 119 6.79 -13.87 3.55
C ASN A 119 8.20 -13.47 4.00
N TYR A 120 8.60 -12.22 3.69
CA TYR A 120 9.91 -11.72 4.02
C TYR A 120 10.03 -11.36 5.50
N LYS A 121 11.21 -11.58 6.06
CA LYS A 121 11.60 -11.19 7.41
C LYS A 121 12.88 -10.36 7.34
N THR A 122 13.03 -9.37 8.21
CA THR A 122 14.31 -8.68 8.37
C THR A 122 15.38 -9.62 8.91
N GLU A 123 16.64 -9.22 8.83
CA GLU A 123 17.67 -9.71 9.75
C GLU A 123 17.35 -9.27 11.20
N PRO A 124 17.96 -9.90 12.23
CA PRO A 124 17.64 -9.60 13.62
C PRO A 124 17.93 -8.14 13.95
N GLU A 125 16.88 -7.42 14.34
CA GLU A 125 16.93 -6.00 14.68
C GLU A 125 17.45 -5.83 16.11
N ARG A 126 18.35 -4.87 16.30
CA ARG A 126 18.99 -4.62 17.62
C ARG A 126 18.16 -3.74 18.55
N VAL A 127 17.19 -3.04 17.99
CA VAL A 127 16.63 -1.80 18.55
C VAL A 127 15.10 -1.69 18.37
N ALA A 128 14.51 -2.55 17.52
CA ALA A 128 13.11 -2.61 17.16
C ALA A 128 12.66 -4.07 17.00
N CYS A 129 11.35 -4.32 16.93
CA CYS A 129 10.76 -5.67 16.82
C CYS A 129 11.28 -6.65 17.89
N LEU A 130 11.69 -6.17 19.07
CA LEU A 130 12.37 -6.98 20.09
C LEU A 130 11.47 -8.03 20.74
N GLY A 131 10.14 -7.90 20.61
CA GLY A 131 9.16 -8.89 21.05
C GLY A 131 8.81 -9.94 19.99
N ASN A 132 9.29 -9.79 18.75
CA ASN A 132 9.01 -10.73 17.67
C ASN A 132 9.90 -11.98 17.77
N PRO A 133 9.45 -13.14 17.22
CA PRO A 133 10.30 -14.31 17.03
C PRO A 133 11.62 -13.95 16.35
N GLU A 134 12.73 -14.45 16.91
CA GLU A 134 14.11 -14.19 16.44
C GLU A 134 14.52 -12.71 16.35
N GLN A 135 13.76 -11.78 16.97
CA GLN A 135 13.95 -10.33 16.85
C GLN A 135 13.87 -9.83 15.40
N ARG A 136 13.09 -10.51 14.54
CA ARG A 136 12.90 -10.15 13.13
C ARG A 136 11.54 -9.47 12.91
N CYS A 137 11.50 -8.40 12.12
CA CYS A 137 10.24 -7.81 11.68
C CYS A 137 9.68 -8.57 10.47
N ASP A 138 8.36 -8.74 10.40
CA ASP A 138 7.66 -9.32 9.25
C ASP A 138 7.35 -8.26 8.18
N TRP A 139 7.61 -8.59 6.92
CA TRP A 139 7.40 -7.73 5.75
C TRP A 139 6.54 -8.43 4.68
N ILE A 140 5.24 -8.16 4.74
CA ILE A 140 4.22 -8.67 3.82
C ILE A 140 4.40 -8.00 2.45
N ARG A 141 4.81 -8.74 1.42
CA ARG A 141 4.98 -8.24 0.03
C ARG A 141 4.22 -9.14 -0.94
N GLY A 142 3.40 -8.57 -1.82
CA GLY A 142 2.60 -9.36 -2.76
C GLY A 142 3.46 -10.04 -3.83
N LYS A 143 3.40 -11.37 -3.88
CA LYS A 143 3.90 -12.28 -4.91
C LYS A 143 2.71 -12.81 -5.74
N VAL A 144 2.10 -11.92 -6.50
CA VAL A 144 0.84 -12.13 -7.25
C VAL A 144 0.73 -11.07 -8.34
N LEU A 145 -0.02 -11.32 -9.41
CA LEU A 145 -0.31 -10.28 -10.41
C LEU A 145 -1.06 -9.10 -9.76
N GLY A 146 -0.53 -7.89 -9.89
CA GLY A 146 -0.93 -6.69 -9.14
C GLY A 146 -0.07 -6.43 -7.89
N GLY A 147 0.72 -7.41 -7.45
CA GLY A 147 1.65 -7.34 -6.32
C GLY A 147 0.97 -6.89 -5.04
N SER A 148 1.66 -6.04 -4.26
CA SER A 148 1.13 -5.53 -2.99
C SER A 148 -0.18 -4.73 -3.10
N SER A 149 -0.65 -4.33 -4.30
CA SER A 149 -2.00 -3.74 -4.44
C SER A 149 -3.15 -4.74 -4.19
N VAL A 150 -2.85 -6.04 -4.27
CA VAL A 150 -3.77 -7.14 -3.92
C VAL A 150 -3.88 -7.33 -2.40
N LEU A 151 -2.83 -6.99 -1.64
CA LEU A 151 -2.74 -7.22 -0.19
C LEU A 151 -2.82 -5.93 0.67
N ASN A 152 -2.89 -4.74 0.07
CA ASN A 152 -2.88 -3.48 0.82
C ASN A 152 -4.24 -3.13 1.44
N GLY A 153 -4.24 -2.15 2.36
CA GLY A 153 -5.45 -1.52 2.94
C GLY A 153 -6.28 -0.67 1.99
N MET A 154 -5.99 -0.66 0.68
CA MET A 154 -6.66 0.10 -0.39
C MET A 154 -6.69 1.63 -0.24
N MET A 155 -6.22 2.21 0.87
CA MET A 155 -6.25 3.65 1.09
C MET A 155 -5.51 4.42 -0.01
N TYR A 156 -6.19 5.41 -0.60
CA TYR A 156 -5.66 6.27 -1.66
C TYR A 156 -5.21 7.60 -1.06
N ILE A 157 -3.92 7.70 -0.76
CA ILE A 157 -3.26 8.93 -0.32
C ILE A 157 -2.09 9.23 -1.26
N ARG A 158 -1.96 10.48 -1.71
CA ARG A 158 -0.92 10.93 -2.64
C ARG A 158 0.36 11.43 -1.96
N GLY A 159 0.38 11.59 -0.64
CA GLY A 159 1.47 12.23 0.10
C GLY A 159 1.19 13.71 0.40
N HIS A 160 2.23 14.53 0.35
CA HIS A 160 2.20 15.98 0.54
C HIS A 160 3.03 16.68 -0.57
N PRO A 161 2.64 17.86 -1.11
CA PRO A 161 3.42 18.54 -2.15
C PRO A 161 4.88 18.82 -1.78
N ARG A 162 5.21 19.00 -0.49
CA ARG A 162 6.60 19.18 -0.06
C ARG A 162 7.48 17.96 -0.31
N ASP A 163 6.93 16.74 -0.31
CA ASP A 163 7.71 15.51 -0.58
C ASP A 163 8.33 15.57 -1.98
N TYR A 164 7.48 15.82 -2.97
CA TYR A 164 7.82 15.93 -4.39
C TYR A 164 8.69 17.15 -4.68
N ASN A 165 8.34 18.29 -4.08
CA ASN A 165 9.16 19.50 -4.20
C ASN A 165 10.55 19.31 -3.56
N ALA A 166 10.69 18.51 -2.51
CA ALA A 166 11.99 18.13 -1.94
C ALA A 166 12.77 17.20 -2.87
N TRP A 167 12.12 16.24 -3.53
CA TRP A 167 12.77 15.41 -4.57
C TRP A 167 13.31 16.28 -5.71
N ALA A 168 12.52 17.24 -6.20
CA ALA A 168 12.95 18.17 -7.24
C ALA A 168 14.11 19.07 -6.77
N LYS A 169 14.00 19.64 -5.56
CA LYS A 169 15.07 20.45 -4.94
C LYS A 169 16.38 19.69 -4.73
N ALA A 170 16.31 18.37 -4.55
CA ALA A 170 17.48 17.48 -4.50
C ALA A 170 18.11 17.20 -5.89
N GLY A 171 17.71 17.90 -6.94
CA GLY A 171 18.26 17.79 -8.30
C GLY A 171 17.45 16.91 -9.26
N ASN A 172 16.31 16.37 -8.82
CA ASN A 172 15.46 15.52 -9.65
C ASN A 172 14.47 16.36 -10.48
N THR A 173 14.99 17.03 -11.51
CA THR A 173 14.21 17.91 -12.39
C THR A 173 12.94 17.25 -12.90
N GLY A 174 11.84 18.00 -12.89
CA GLY A 174 10.53 17.53 -13.33
C GLY A 174 9.82 16.62 -12.33
N TRP A 175 10.27 16.50 -11.07
CA TRP A 175 9.59 15.74 -10.00
C TRP A 175 8.90 16.62 -8.95
N SER A 176 8.64 17.90 -9.24
CA SER A 176 7.86 18.74 -8.34
C SER A 176 6.40 18.26 -8.26
N TYR A 177 5.65 18.69 -7.25
CA TYR A 177 4.23 18.32 -7.14
C TYR A 177 3.42 18.74 -8.37
N GLN A 178 3.72 19.91 -8.92
CA GLN A 178 3.10 20.42 -10.15
C GLN A 178 3.36 19.49 -11.35
N ASP A 179 4.56 18.90 -11.45
CA ASP A 179 4.91 17.97 -12.52
C ASP A 179 4.24 16.60 -12.35
N VAL A 180 3.99 16.14 -11.12
CA VAL A 180 3.46 14.80 -10.84
C VAL A 180 1.94 14.74 -10.67
N LEU A 181 1.28 15.83 -10.28
CA LEU A 181 -0.18 15.89 -10.11
C LEU A 181 -0.96 15.44 -11.37
N PRO A 182 -0.60 15.82 -12.61
CA PRO A 182 -1.27 15.32 -13.81
C PRO A 182 -1.23 13.79 -13.94
N TYR A 183 -0.15 13.14 -13.48
CA TYR A 183 0.02 11.69 -13.55
C TYR A 183 -0.79 10.96 -12.47
N PHE A 184 -1.03 11.57 -11.31
CA PHE A 184 -2.03 11.07 -10.35
C PHE A 184 -3.43 11.10 -10.96
N MET A 185 -3.82 12.24 -11.54
CA MET A 185 -5.15 12.43 -12.15
C MET A 185 -5.37 11.54 -13.38
N LYS A 186 -4.31 11.26 -14.18
CA LYS A 186 -4.34 10.39 -15.37
C LYS A 186 -4.78 8.95 -15.09
N SER A 187 -4.44 8.42 -13.91
CA SER A 187 -4.89 7.10 -13.47
C SER A 187 -6.30 7.12 -12.85
N GLU A 188 -6.74 8.25 -12.31
CA GLU A 188 -7.86 8.35 -11.38
C GLU A 188 -9.24 8.36 -12.06
N ASP A 189 -10.16 7.57 -11.51
CA ASP A 189 -11.60 7.64 -11.76
C ASP A 189 -12.31 7.91 -10.42
N ASN A 190 -12.33 9.17 -10.00
CA ASN A 190 -12.89 9.57 -8.71
C ASN A 190 -14.42 9.63 -8.79
N LEU A 191 -15.11 8.78 -8.02
CA LEU A 191 -16.57 8.71 -8.04
C LEU A 191 -17.25 9.73 -7.11
N GLN A 192 -16.48 10.63 -6.49
CA GLN A 192 -16.95 11.57 -5.47
C GLN A 192 -16.56 13.03 -5.76
N MET A 193 -16.44 13.40 -7.05
CA MET A 193 -16.06 14.75 -7.51
C MET A 193 -16.90 15.90 -6.95
N ASN A 194 -18.11 15.63 -6.44
CA ASN A 194 -18.98 16.61 -5.78
C ASN A 194 -18.65 16.84 -4.29
N LYS A 195 -17.71 16.07 -3.72
CA LYS A 195 -17.25 16.14 -2.33
C LYS A 195 -15.76 16.42 -2.18
N MET A 196 -14.98 16.25 -3.26
CA MET A 196 -13.53 16.46 -3.28
C MET A 196 -13.16 17.85 -3.82
N ASP A 197 -11.93 18.29 -3.58
CA ASP A 197 -11.49 19.64 -3.96
C ASP A 197 -11.48 19.86 -5.48
N ARG A 198 -12.18 20.90 -5.93
CA ARG A 198 -12.29 21.25 -7.35
C ARG A 198 -10.90 21.48 -7.97
N GLY A 199 -10.62 20.73 -9.04
CA GLY A 199 -9.36 20.82 -9.79
C GLY A 199 -8.26 19.88 -9.30
N MET A 200 -8.46 19.19 -8.17
CA MET A 200 -7.46 18.30 -7.58
C MET A 200 -7.62 16.83 -7.97
N HIS A 201 -8.68 16.44 -8.69
CA HIS A 201 -9.02 15.03 -8.95
C HIS A 201 -9.35 14.73 -10.42
N GLY A 202 -9.01 13.51 -10.86
CA GLY A 202 -9.29 12.97 -12.18
C GLY A 202 -10.55 12.09 -12.23
N THR A 203 -11.12 11.96 -13.44
CA THR A 203 -12.26 11.07 -13.75
C THR A 203 -11.99 10.31 -15.05
N GLY A 204 -12.51 9.09 -15.19
CA GLY A 204 -12.38 8.29 -16.41
C GLY A 204 -11.03 7.57 -16.58
N GLY A 205 -10.13 7.64 -15.59
CA GLY A 205 -8.95 6.80 -15.53
C GLY A 205 -9.27 5.31 -15.27
N PRO A 206 -8.28 4.41 -15.37
CA PRO A 206 -8.45 2.99 -15.08
C PRO A 206 -8.65 2.67 -13.57
N LEU A 207 -8.15 3.52 -12.67
CA LEU A 207 -8.13 3.27 -11.22
C LEU A 207 -9.26 4.02 -10.52
N THR A 208 -10.31 3.29 -10.14
CA THR A 208 -11.43 3.85 -9.37
C THR A 208 -11.01 4.29 -7.98
N VAL A 209 -11.42 5.49 -7.58
CA VAL A 209 -11.17 6.08 -6.26
C VAL A 209 -12.50 6.51 -5.64
N THR A 210 -12.83 5.94 -4.48
CA THR A 210 -14.07 6.24 -3.72
C THR A 210 -13.93 5.76 -2.28
N GLN A 211 -14.68 6.36 -1.34
CA GLN A 211 -14.94 5.76 -0.03
C GLN A 211 -15.71 4.43 -0.18
N PHE A 212 -15.54 3.52 0.80
CA PHE A 212 -16.31 2.27 0.87
C PHE A 212 -17.81 2.54 1.11
N PRO A 213 -18.70 1.63 0.68
CA PRO A 213 -20.15 1.78 0.88
C PRO A 213 -20.60 1.42 2.31
N HIS A 214 -19.71 0.90 3.16
CA HIS A 214 -19.96 0.58 4.57
C HIS A 214 -18.87 1.15 5.49
N ARG A 215 -19.27 1.63 6.66
CA ARG A 215 -18.38 2.05 7.77
C ARG A 215 -19.10 1.82 9.11
N PRO A 216 -18.40 1.34 10.16
CA PRO A 216 -19.00 1.12 11.48
C PRO A 216 -19.31 2.45 12.18
N PRO A 217 -20.28 2.51 13.13
CA PRO A 217 -20.66 3.76 13.81
C PRO A 217 -19.52 4.45 14.58
N LEU A 218 -18.51 3.70 15.03
CA LEU A 218 -17.32 4.23 15.69
C LEU A 218 -16.49 5.13 14.74
N ALA A 219 -16.61 4.97 13.43
CA ALA A 219 -15.88 5.79 12.46
C ALA A 219 -16.25 7.29 12.56
N GLU A 220 -17.55 7.60 12.61
CA GLU A 220 -18.02 8.99 12.77
C GLU A 220 -17.65 9.57 14.13
N ALA A 221 -17.58 8.72 15.15
CA ALA A 221 -17.17 9.10 16.49
C ALA A 221 -15.67 9.41 16.58
N ILE A 222 -14.81 8.72 15.82
CA ILE A 222 -13.38 9.06 15.69
C ILE A 222 -13.20 10.41 14.98
N LEU A 223 -13.99 10.71 13.94
CA LEU A 223 -13.99 12.05 13.31
C LEU A 223 -14.42 13.14 14.30
N GLN A 224 -15.45 12.85 15.11
CA GLN A 224 -15.90 13.77 16.16
C GLN A 224 -14.87 13.94 17.27
N ALA A 225 -14.14 12.87 17.65
CA ALA A 225 -13.04 12.93 18.59
C ALA A 225 -11.89 13.81 18.08
N GLY A 226 -11.58 13.74 16.78
CA GLY A 226 -10.66 14.67 16.12
C GLY A 226 -11.10 16.14 16.29
N ARG A 227 -12.40 16.43 16.09
CA ARG A 227 -12.99 17.76 16.31
C ARG A 227 -12.94 18.20 17.77
N GLU A 228 -13.15 17.30 18.74
CA GLU A 228 -13.01 17.61 20.18
C GLU A 228 -11.57 17.98 20.57
N LEU A 229 -10.57 17.43 19.88
CA LEU A 229 -9.16 17.83 20.04
C LEU A 229 -8.77 19.09 19.24
N GLY A 230 -9.71 19.72 18.55
CA GLY A 230 -9.48 20.92 17.74
C GLY A 230 -8.91 20.68 16.34
N TYR A 231 -8.82 19.43 15.88
CA TYR A 231 -8.40 19.12 14.52
C TYR A 231 -9.57 19.20 13.52
N PRO A 232 -9.32 19.65 12.28
CA PRO A 232 -10.32 19.57 11.23
C PRO A 232 -10.61 18.10 10.89
N ALA A 233 -11.84 17.82 10.49
CA ALA A 233 -12.29 16.49 10.10
C ALA A 233 -13.17 16.58 8.85
N ASP A 234 -13.31 15.47 8.13
CA ASP A 234 -13.97 15.37 6.81
C ASP A 234 -13.24 16.20 5.71
N VAL A 235 -11.92 16.32 5.84
CA VAL A 235 -11.04 17.06 4.91
C VAL A 235 -10.58 16.20 3.72
N ASP A 236 -10.39 16.83 2.56
CA ASP A 236 -9.77 16.17 1.40
C ASP A 236 -8.24 16.15 1.53
N LEU A 237 -7.71 15.07 2.13
CA LEU A 237 -6.28 14.85 2.35
C LEU A 237 -5.42 14.69 1.07
N ASN A 238 -6.05 14.67 -0.11
CA ASN A 238 -5.42 14.67 -1.43
C ASN A 238 -5.65 15.98 -2.23
N GLY A 239 -6.49 16.87 -1.67
CA GLY A 239 -6.89 18.16 -2.20
C GLY A 239 -6.03 19.29 -1.63
N LYS A 240 -6.66 20.30 -0.99
CA LYS A 240 -5.98 21.51 -0.51
C LYS A 240 -5.55 21.46 0.96
N SER A 241 -6.10 20.55 1.75
CA SER A 241 -5.81 20.39 3.19
C SER A 241 -5.09 19.08 3.41
N TYR A 242 -3.93 19.09 4.06
CA TYR A 242 -3.11 17.90 4.26
C TYR A 242 -3.11 17.39 5.70
N THR A 243 -3.54 18.22 6.66
CA THR A 243 -3.76 17.87 8.07
C THR A 243 -5.26 17.72 8.38
N GLY A 244 -5.59 16.73 9.21
CA GLY A 244 -6.95 16.48 9.71
C GLY A 244 -7.35 15.00 9.67
N PHE A 245 -8.55 14.72 10.18
CA PHE A 245 -9.18 13.40 10.22
C PHE A 245 -10.10 13.18 9.01
N VAL A 246 -10.15 11.96 8.44
CA VAL A 246 -11.03 11.66 7.30
C VAL A 246 -11.42 10.18 7.21
N ILE A 247 -12.59 9.89 6.65
CA ILE A 247 -12.83 8.60 5.97
C ILE A 247 -12.13 8.65 4.61
N ALA A 248 -10.99 8.01 4.49
CA ALA A 248 -10.16 8.10 3.30
C ALA A 248 -10.87 7.49 2.08
N GLN A 249 -10.61 8.07 0.90
CA GLN A 249 -10.94 7.39 -0.35
C GLN A 249 -10.03 6.17 -0.54
N THR A 250 -10.52 5.16 -1.23
CA THR A 250 -9.81 3.90 -1.46
C THR A 250 -9.84 3.48 -2.92
N THR A 251 -8.87 2.65 -3.31
CA THR A 251 -8.83 2.01 -4.63
C THR A 251 -9.83 0.86 -4.68
N SER A 252 -11.10 1.19 -4.86
CA SER A 252 -12.23 0.25 -4.87
C SER A 252 -13.29 0.65 -5.91
N ARG A 253 -14.07 -0.32 -6.39
CA ARG A 253 -15.27 -0.11 -7.23
C ARG A 253 -16.37 -1.03 -6.75
N ASN A 254 -17.57 -0.49 -6.53
CA ASN A 254 -18.75 -1.22 -6.05
C ASN A 254 -18.44 -2.17 -4.88
N GLY A 255 -17.90 -1.64 -3.79
CA GLY A 255 -17.58 -2.42 -2.58
C GLY A 255 -16.50 -3.51 -2.76
N SER A 256 -15.77 -3.53 -3.88
CA SER A 256 -14.73 -4.51 -4.18
C SER A 256 -13.39 -3.83 -4.46
N ARG A 257 -12.27 -4.47 -4.09
CA ARG A 257 -10.90 -3.99 -4.35
C ARG A 257 -10.66 -3.71 -5.84
N MET A 258 -9.96 -2.62 -6.12
CA MET A 258 -9.42 -2.31 -7.44
C MET A 258 -7.88 -2.40 -7.40
N SER A 259 -7.35 -3.61 -7.60
CA SER A 259 -5.90 -3.85 -7.74
C SER A 259 -5.38 -3.27 -9.05
N THR A 260 -4.06 -3.10 -9.18
CA THR A 260 -3.47 -2.63 -10.44
C THR A 260 -3.57 -3.65 -11.56
N ALA A 261 -3.66 -4.95 -11.25
CA ALA A 261 -3.99 -5.98 -12.24
C ALA A 261 -5.39 -5.78 -12.82
N ARG A 262 -6.40 -5.59 -11.94
CA ARG A 262 -7.80 -5.36 -12.32
C ARG A 262 -7.99 -4.03 -13.06
N ALA A 263 -7.30 -2.97 -12.64
CA ALA A 263 -7.39 -1.65 -13.26
C ALA A 263 -6.64 -1.54 -14.61
N PHE A 264 -5.41 -2.05 -14.71
CA PHE A 264 -4.54 -1.77 -15.87
C PHE A 264 -4.34 -2.97 -16.80
N LEU A 265 -4.25 -4.19 -16.28
CA LEU A 265 -3.93 -5.39 -17.08
C LEU A 265 -5.19 -6.07 -17.63
N ARG A 266 -6.23 -6.29 -16.80
CA ARG A 266 -7.48 -6.93 -17.25
C ARG A 266 -8.15 -6.19 -18.44
N PRO A 267 -8.21 -4.84 -18.50
CA PRO A 267 -8.71 -4.15 -19.68
C PRO A 267 -7.80 -4.31 -20.91
N ALA A 268 -6.48 -4.45 -20.71
CA ALA A 268 -5.48 -4.62 -21.77
C ALA A 268 -5.32 -6.07 -22.27
N ARG A 269 -5.95 -7.07 -21.62
CA ARG A 269 -5.71 -8.52 -21.82
C ARG A 269 -5.82 -9.05 -23.26
N ASN A 270 -6.59 -8.37 -24.11
CA ASN A 270 -6.84 -8.76 -25.50
C ASN A 270 -5.88 -8.10 -26.50
N ARG A 271 -4.96 -7.24 -26.04
CA ARG A 271 -3.96 -6.59 -26.91
C ARG A 271 -2.94 -7.65 -27.38
N PRO A 272 -2.81 -7.90 -28.70
CA PRO A 272 -2.00 -9.02 -29.20
C PRO A 272 -0.49 -8.84 -28.94
N ASN A 273 -0.06 -7.60 -28.68
CA ASN A 273 1.31 -7.19 -28.40
C ASN A 273 1.67 -7.16 -26.90
N LEU A 274 0.71 -7.43 -26.00
CA LEU A 274 0.95 -7.57 -24.56
C LEU A 274 1.01 -9.06 -24.18
N HIS A 275 2.19 -9.54 -23.79
CA HIS A 275 2.39 -10.91 -23.34
C HIS A 275 2.67 -10.89 -21.83
N ILE A 276 1.97 -11.74 -21.07
CA ILE A 276 2.15 -11.85 -19.62
C ILE A 276 2.46 -13.31 -19.29
N ILE A 277 3.52 -13.57 -18.52
CA ILE A 277 3.88 -14.92 -18.05
C ILE A 277 3.90 -14.89 -16.52
N LEU A 278 3.05 -15.74 -15.93
CA LEU A 278 2.92 -15.94 -14.48
C LEU A 278 3.80 -17.11 -13.99
N ASN A 279 4.07 -17.14 -12.68
CA ASN A 279 4.95 -18.09 -12.02
C ASN A 279 6.37 -18.12 -12.62
N ALA A 280 6.89 -16.93 -12.94
CA ALA A 280 8.13 -16.67 -13.65
C ALA A 280 9.05 -15.76 -12.83
N THR A 281 9.83 -16.34 -11.92
CA THR A 281 10.78 -15.60 -11.08
C THR A 281 11.99 -15.20 -11.92
N VAL A 282 12.11 -13.91 -12.24
CA VAL A 282 13.32 -13.36 -12.86
C VAL A 282 14.50 -13.53 -11.91
N THR A 283 15.62 -14.03 -12.44
CA THR A 283 16.83 -14.35 -11.66
C THR A 283 17.97 -13.37 -11.95
N LYS A 284 18.02 -12.80 -13.15
CA LYS A 284 19.11 -11.92 -13.59
C LYS A 284 18.73 -11.06 -14.79
N VAL A 285 19.21 -9.82 -14.84
CA VAL A 285 19.24 -9.01 -16.08
C VAL A 285 20.47 -9.41 -16.90
N LEU A 286 20.26 -9.71 -18.17
CA LEU A 286 21.34 -10.02 -19.11
C LEU A 286 21.96 -8.73 -19.60
N ILE A 287 23.10 -8.35 -18.99
CA ILE A 287 23.84 -7.13 -19.34
C ILE A 287 25.13 -7.52 -20.07
N ASN A 288 25.36 -6.92 -21.23
CA ASN A 288 26.58 -7.07 -21.99
C ASN A 288 27.77 -6.45 -21.21
N PRO A 289 28.81 -7.21 -20.86
CA PRO A 289 29.88 -6.72 -19.99
C PRO A 289 30.73 -5.63 -20.65
N THR A 290 30.77 -5.58 -21.99
CA THR A 290 31.55 -4.60 -22.77
C THR A 290 30.73 -3.36 -23.08
N THR A 291 29.54 -3.50 -23.69
CA THR A 291 28.72 -2.36 -24.13
C THR A 291 27.89 -1.73 -23.00
N LYS A 292 27.83 -2.41 -21.84
CA LYS A 292 26.97 -2.07 -20.68
C LYS A 292 25.49 -1.89 -21.06
N LYS A 293 25.02 -2.60 -22.09
CA LYS A 293 23.62 -2.61 -22.52
C LYS A 293 22.89 -3.79 -21.88
N ALA A 294 21.70 -3.56 -21.31
CA ALA A 294 20.76 -4.63 -21.01
C ALA A 294 20.14 -5.18 -22.31
N GLU A 295 20.19 -6.50 -22.47
CA GLU A 295 19.76 -7.23 -23.68
C GLU A 295 18.56 -8.15 -23.42
N GLY A 296 18.10 -8.25 -22.17
CA GLY A 296 17.04 -9.18 -21.77
C GLY A 296 17.16 -9.62 -20.32
N VAL A 297 16.49 -10.73 -19.98
CA VAL A 297 16.48 -11.31 -18.64
C VAL A 297 16.54 -12.84 -18.68
N GLU A 298 17.12 -13.41 -17.64
CA GLU A 298 17.01 -14.82 -17.26
C GLU A 298 15.91 -14.96 -16.20
N PHE A 299 15.11 -16.03 -16.28
CA PHE A 299 14.09 -16.34 -15.29
C PHE A 299 13.91 -17.84 -15.10
N VAL A 300 13.33 -18.25 -13.96
CA VAL A 300 12.95 -19.63 -13.67
C VAL A 300 11.43 -19.75 -13.67
N ARG A 301 10.91 -20.73 -14.42
CA ARG A 301 9.49 -21.08 -14.48
C ARG A 301 9.36 -22.60 -14.56
N LYS A 302 8.45 -23.20 -13.75
CA LYS A 302 8.25 -24.66 -13.69
C LYS A 302 9.57 -25.43 -13.50
N GLY A 303 10.46 -24.92 -12.63
CA GLY A 303 11.78 -25.49 -12.34
C GLY A 303 12.83 -25.35 -13.45
N SER A 304 12.47 -24.79 -14.61
CA SER A 304 13.36 -24.64 -15.77
C SER A 304 13.80 -23.19 -15.94
N LYS A 305 15.10 -23.00 -16.21
CA LYS A 305 15.69 -21.72 -16.57
C LYS A 305 15.35 -21.36 -18.02
N GLN A 306 14.93 -20.12 -18.24
CA GLN A 306 14.53 -19.57 -19.53
C GLN A 306 15.15 -18.19 -19.74
N THR A 307 15.07 -17.67 -20.96
CA THR A 307 15.60 -16.35 -21.33
C THR A 307 14.61 -15.62 -22.23
N ALA A 308 14.44 -14.32 -21.99
CA ALA A 308 13.72 -13.42 -22.88
C ALA A 308 14.64 -12.26 -23.28
N ARG A 309 14.59 -11.83 -24.54
CA ARG A 309 15.45 -10.77 -25.10
C ARG A 309 14.66 -9.49 -25.39
N ALA A 310 15.29 -8.35 -25.11
CA ALA A 310 14.74 -7.01 -25.30
C ALA A 310 15.56 -6.23 -26.34
N SER A 311 14.90 -5.67 -27.35
CA SER A 311 15.54 -4.81 -28.37
C SER A 311 15.73 -3.37 -27.85
N LYS A 312 14.73 -2.86 -27.11
CA LYS A 312 14.70 -1.57 -26.42
C LYS A 312 15.09 -1.76 -24.96
N GLU A 313 14.19 -1.70 -23.99
CA GLU A 313 14.54 -1.66 -22.55
C GLU A 313 14.06 -2.86 -21.72
N VAL A 314 14.84 -3.18 -20.69
CA VAL A 314 14.37 -3.92 -19.52
C VAL A 314 13.94 -2.91 -18.46
N VAL A 315 12.73 -3.06 -17.94
CA VAL A 315 12.15 -2.19 -16.91
C VAL A 315 11.92 -3.02 -15.64
N LEU A 316 12.66 -2.70 -14.57
CA LEU A 316 12.49 -3.32 -13.27
C LEU A 316 11.33 -2.65 -12.52
N SER A 317 10.37 -3.46 -12.07
CA SER A 317 9.22 -3.05 -11.26
C SER A 317 8.96 -4.05 -10.14
N ALA A 318 10.03 -4.70 -9.65
CA ALA A 318 9.98 -5.77 -8.66
C ALA A 318 9.91 -5.23 -7.21
N GLY A 319 9.91 -3.92 -7.03
CA GLY A 319 9.72 -3.25 -5.74
C GLY A 319 11.00 -3.06 -4.93
N ALA A 320 10.86 -2.39 -3.78
CA ALA A 320 11.99 -1.94 -2.94
C ALA A 320 12.88 -3.05 -2.36
N ILE A 321 12.49 -4.33 -2.46
CA ILE A 321 13.28 -5.47 -1.99
C ILE A 321 13.95 -6.18 -3.19
N ASN A 322 13.17 -6.55 -4.21
CA ASN A 322 13.64 -7.40 -5.29
C ASN A 322 14.34 -6.64 -6.42
N SER A 323 14.00 -5.37 -6.68
CA SER A 323 14.70 -4.55 -7.70
C SER A 323 16.20 -4.34 -7.37
N PRO A 324 16.63 -3.95 -6.14
CA PRO A 324 18.05 -3.93 -5.81
C PRO A 324 18.67 -5.34 -5.80
N GLN A 325 17.96 -6.37 -5.34
CA GLN A 325 18.44 -7.76 -5.38
C GLN A 325 18.79 -8.19 -6.82
N LEU A 326 17.90 -7.90 -7.78
CA LEU A 326 18.11 -8.20 -9.20
C LEU A 326 19.30 -7.43 -9.79
N LEU A 327 19.50 -6.15 -9.45
CA LEU A 327 20.69 -5.41 -9.86
C LEU A 327 21.96 -6.06 -9.32
N LEU A 328 21.98 -6.39 -8.02
CA LEU A 328 23.13 -7.05 -7.38
C LEU A 328 23.45 -8.39 -8.06
N LEU A 329 22.44 -9.26 -8.28
CA LEU A 329 22.61 -10.54 -9.00
C LEU A 329 23.07 -10.36 -10.46
N SER A 330 22.76 -9.21 -11.06
CA SER A 330 23.19 -8.81 -12.41
C SER A 330 24.60 -8.20 -12.45
N GLY A 331 25.28 -8.08 -11.31
CA GLY A 331 26.61 -7.50 -11.22
C GLY A 331 26.63 -5.96 -11.18
N VAL A 332 25.51 -5.32 -10.88
CA VAL A 332 25.37 -3.87 -10.76
C VAL A 332 25.16 -3.53 -9.29
N GLY A 333 26.17 -2.93 -8.65
CA GLY A 333 26.13 -2.66 -7.21
C GLY A 333 27.51 -2.48 -6.58
N PRO A 334 27.61 -2.48 -5.24
CA PRO A 334 28.87 -2.25 -4.53
C PRO A 334 29.92 -3.33 -4.84
N LYS A 335 31.02 -2.96 -5.51
CA LYS A 335 32.08 -3.87 -5.98
C LYS A 335 32.59 -4.84 -4.92
N GLN A 336 32.80 -4.37 -3.68
CA GLN A 336 33.29 -5.19 -2.58
C GLN A 336 32.28 -6.27 -2.15
N HIS A 337 30.98 -5.93 -2.11
CA HIS A 337 29.93 -6.89 -1.77
C HIS A 337 29.77 -7.95 -2.85
N LEU A 338 29.71 -7.52 -4.12
CA LEU A 338 29.59 -8.45 -5.26
C LEU A 338 30.74 -9.46 -5.32
N ALA A 339 31.97 -9.02 -5.04
CA ALA A 339 33.13 -9.91 -4.91
C ALA A 339 32.97 -10.92 -3.76
N LYS A 340 32.48 -10.48 -2.58
CA LYS A 340 32.25 -11.34 -1.41
C LYS A 340 31.27 -12.48 -1.71
N VAL A 341 30.17 -12.20 -2.41
CA VAL A 341 29.16 -13.21 -2.80
C VAL A 341 29.45 -13.89 -4.16
N ARG A 342 30.62 -13.63 -4.75
CA ARG A 342 31.09 -14.20 -6.04
C ARG A 342 30.20 -13.89 -7.25
N VAL A 343 29.56 -12.73 -7.27
CA VAL A 343 28.88 -12.21 -8.47
C VAL A 343 29.87 -11.38 -9.30
N PRO A 344 30.08 -11.69 -10.60
CA PRO A 344 30.96 -10.90 -11.46
C PRO A 344 30.50 -9.44 -11.58
N LEU A 345 31.43 -8.51 -11.39
CA LEU A 345 31.16 -7.08 -11.49
C LEU A 345 30.89 -6.66 -12.95
N VAL A 346 29.73 -6.06 -13.19
CA VAL A 346 29.39 -5.34 -14.43
C VAL A 346 29.56 -3.83 -14.23
N HIS A 347 29.07 -3.26 -13.13
CA HIS A 347 29.23 -1.83 -12.82
C HIS A 347 29.25 -1.60 -11.29
N ASP A 348 30.21 -0.81 -10.79
CA ASP A 348 30.28 -0.42 -9.37
C ASP A 348 29.30 0.72 -9.10
N LEU A 349 28.13 0.38 -8.55
CA LEU A 349 27.05 1.33 -8.28
C LEU A 349 26.67 1.27 -6.80
N ARG A 350 27.36 2.08 -5.99
CA ARG A 350 27.39 1.95 -4.52
C ARG A 350 26.05 2.20 -3.84
N GLY A 351 25.14 2.93 -4.50
CA GLY A 351 23.79 3.17 -4.00
C GLY A 351 22.86 1.95 -4.02
N VAL A 352 23.17 0.89 -4.79
CA VAL A 352 22.25 -0.25 -4.93
C VAL A 352 22.07 -0.96 -3.59
N GLY A 353 20.81 -1.06 -3.17
CA GLY A 353 20.41 -1.62 -1.88
C GLY A 353 20.53 -0.66 -0.70
N GLN A 354 21.13 0.51 -0.85
CA GLN A 354 21.30 1.50 0.23
C GLN A 354 20.09 2.43 0.34
N ASN A 355 19.99 3.22 1.41
CA ASN A 355 18.87 4.16 1.63
C ASN A 355 17.49 3.48 1.72
N LEU A 356 17.42 2.20 2.11
CA LEU A 356 16.15 1.55 2.40
C LEU A 356 15.50 2.23 3.62
N HIS A 357 14.22 2.54 3.52
CA HIS A 357 13.43 3.02 4.66
C HIS A 357 11.94 2.71 4.48
N ASN A 358 11.18 2.80 5.56
CA ASN A 358 9.76 2.51 5.65
C ASN A 358 9.17 3.37 6.77
N HIS A 359 7.88 3.68 6.69
CA HIS A 359 7.11 4.17 7.83
C HIS A 359 7.12 3.17 8.99
N VAL A 360 7.28 3.70 10.20
CA VAL A 360 7.38 2.92 11.45
C VAL A 360 6.33 3.40 12.45
N ALA A 361 5.74 2.47 13.17
CA ALA A 361 4.59 2.69 14.03
C ALA A 361 4.63 1.81 15.30
N VAL A 362 3.58 1.91 16.11
CA VAL A 362 3.18 0.95 17.15
C VAL A 362 1.67 0.78 17.08
N PHE A 363 1.12 -0.29 17.64
CA PHE A 363 -0.34 -0.46 17.78
C PHE A 363 -0.75 -0.27 19.24
N ILE A 364 -1.51 0.79 19.55
CA ILE A 364 -2.06 1.02 20.89
C ILE A 364 -3.48 0.47 20.92
N ASN A 365 -3.74 -0.49 21.81
CA ASN A 365 -5.06 -1.12 21.93
C ASN A 365 -5.95 -0.39 22.95
N PHE A 366 -7.24 -0.32 22.62
CA PHE A 366 -8.30 0.22 23.46
C PHE A 366 -9.48 -0.75 23.46
N LEU A 367 -10.10 -0.93 24.62
CA LEU A 367 -11.28 -1.77 24.81
C LEU A 367 -12.56 -0.94 24.73
N LEU A 368 -13.61 -1.51 24.15
CA LEU A 368 -14.95 -0.93 24.16
C LEU A 368 -15.79 -1.46 25.33
N ARG A 369 -16.97 -0.89 25.54
CA ARG A 369 -18.00 -1.42 26.46
C ARG A 369 -18.63 -2.71 25.94
N GLU A 370 -18.71 -2.89 24.63
CA GLU A 370 -19.30 -4.08 23.99
C GLU A 370 -18.34 -5.29 23.99
N ASN A 371 -18.93 -6.49 23.96
CA ASN A 371 -18.19 -7.74 23.82
C ASN A 371 -17.66 -7.90 22.38
N ALA A 372 -16.59 -8.67 22.22
CA ALA A 372 -16.01 -9.01 20.94
C ALA A 372 -16.83 -10.09 20.21
N THR A 373 -17.46 -9.72 19.11
CA THR A 373 -18.19 -10.62 18.20
C THR A 373 -17.56 -10.64 16.82
N ALA A 374 -17.71 -11.73 16.08
CA ALA A 374 -17.31 -11.80 14.69
C ALA A 374 -18.18 -10.87 13.83
N ASP A 375 -17.56 -9.90 13.14
CA ASP A 375 -18.25 -8.98 12.23
C ASP A 375 -18.68 -9.64 10.90
N LEU A 376 -18.31 -10.91 10.71
CA LEU A 376 -18.63 -11.73 9.56
C LEU A 376 -19.67 -12.79 9.95
N ASP A 377 -20.90 -12.62 9.49
CA ASP A 377 -21.98 -13.59 9.63
C ASP A 377 -22.70 -13.83 8.28
N TRP A 378 -23.72 -14.69 8.28
CA TRP A 378 -24.54 -14.92 7.08
C TRP A 378 -25.33 -13.69 6.61
N ALA A 379 -25.66 -12.74 7.47
CA ALA A 379 -26.35 -11.52 7.07
C ALA A 379 -25.41 -10.57 6.33
N ALA A 380 -24.22 -10.31 6.89
CA ALA A 380 -23.13 -9.54 6.27
C ALA A 380 -22.68 -10.17 4.94
N ALA A 381 -22.50 -11.49 4.92
CA ALA A 381 -22.17 -12.22 3.69
C ALA A 381 -23.28 -12.09 2.64
N THR A 382 -24.55 -12.20 3.03
CA THR A 382 -25.70 -12.07 2.11
C THR A 382 -25.85 -10.65 1.57
N GLU A 383 -25.71 -9.62 2.41
CA GLU A 383 -25.73 -8.22 1.99
C GLU A 383 -24.60 -7.94 0.96
N TYR A 384 -23.40 -8.46 1.23
CA TYR A 384 -22.28 -8.34 0.31
C TYR A 384 -22.53 -9.08 -1.01
N MET A 385 -23.00 -10.32 -0.96
CA MET A 385 -23.30 -11.13 -2.15
C MET A 385 -24.37 -10.50 -3.04
N GLN A 386 -25.41 -9.90 -2.45
CA GLN A 386 -26.51 -9.30 -3.21
C GLN A 386 -26.17 -7.90 -3.73
N ASN A 387 -25.54 -7.06 -2.90
CA ASN A 387 -25.49 -5.61 -3.13
C ASN A 387 -24.06 -5.00 -3.10
N ARG A 388 -23.03 -5.81 -2.79
CA ARG A 388 -21.65 -5.36 -2.47
C ARG A 388 -21.62 -4.26 -1.38
N LYS A 389 -22.47 -4.42 -0.37
CA LYS A 389 -22.54 -3.58 0.83
C LYS A 389 -22.20 -4.41 2.09
N GLY A 390 -22.53 -3.92 3.27
CA GLY A 390 -22.24 -4.56 4.54
C GLY A 390 -20.75 -4.60 4.91
N PRO A 391 -20.42 -5.18 6.08
CA PRO A 391 -19.05 -5.19 6.61
C PRO A 391 -17.96 -5.65 5.63
N LEU A 392 -18.23 -6.70 4.83
CA LEU A 392 -17.27 -7.25 3.86
C LEU A 392 -16.83 -6.26 2.77
N SER A 393 -17.66 -5.26 2.47
CA SER A 393 -17.39 -4.21 1.47
C SER A 393 -16.42 -3.12 1.95
N SER A 394 -15.86 -3.26 3.15
CA SER A 394 -14.96 -2.29 3.80
C SER A 394 -13.79 -2.96 4.52
N THR A 395 -12.78 -2.17 4.91
CA THR A 395 -11.67 -2.60 5.79
C THR A 395 -11.94 -2.32 7.27
N GLY A 396 -13.21 -2.32 7.69
CA GLY A 396 -13.60 -1.94 9.06
C GLY A 396 -13.18 -0.49 9.36
N LEU A 397 -12.44 -0.29 10.45
CA LEU A 397 -11.90 1.03 10.82
C LEU A 397 -10.67 1.47 10.01
N SER A 398 -10.00 0.57 9.29
CA SER A 398 -8.76 0.92 8.55
C SER A 398 -8.98 1.77 7.30
N GLN A 399 -10.23 2.18 7.04
CA GLN A 399 -10.59 3.24 6.10
C GLN A 399 -10.47 4.66 6.69
N ILE A 400 -10.36 4.78 8.02
CA ILE A 400 -10.19 6.06 8.71
C ILE A 400 -8.70 6.37 8.79
N THR A 401 -8.34 7.64 8.63
CA THR A 401 -7.00 8.10 8.95
C THR A 401 -7.02 9.53 9.47
N ALA A 402 -5.94 9.92 10.15
CA ALA A 402 -5.61 11.32 10.37
C ALA A 402 -4.17 11.58 9.94
N LYS A 403 -3.90 12.70 9.28
CA LYS A 403 -2.54 13.23 9.11
C LYS A 403 -2.39 14.43 10.04
N LEU A 404 -1.36 14.45 10.88
CA LEU A 404 -1.20 15.40 11.98
C LEU A 404 0.26 15.87 12.10
N ASN A 405 0.47 17.06 12.66
CA ASN A 405 1.78 17.54 13.08
C ASN A 405 2.06 17.04 14.51
N SER A 406 3.23 16.43 14.73
CA SER A 406 3.81 16.27 16.06
C SER A 406 4.41 17.60 16.56
N MET A 407 4.80 17.65 17.84
CA MET A 407 5.59 18.77 18.40
C MET A 407 6.98 18.96 17.75
N TYR A 408 7.43 18.02 16.92
CA TYR A 408 8.70 18.06 16.18
C TYR A 408 8.52 18.39 14.69
N ALA A 409 7.28 18.52 14.21
CA ALA A 409 6.99 18.98 12.86
C ALA A 409 7.51 20.41 12.64
N ASP A 410 7.74 20.75 11.37
CA ASP A 410 8.00 22.15 10.99
C ASP A 410 6.78 23.02 11.37
N PRO A 411 6.91 23.99 12.30
CA PRO A 411 5.79 24.83 12.72
C PRO A 411 5.30 25.75 11.59
N ALA A 412 6.08 25.93 10.51
CA ALA A 412 5.70 26.72 9.36
C ALA A 412 4.79 25.92 8.40
N GLY A 413 3.51 25.77 8.76
CA GLY A 413 2.43 25.40 7.85
C GLY A 413 1.91 23.95 7.95
N ASP A 414 1.09 23.58 6.97
CA ASP A 414 0.43 22.27 6.89
C ASP A 414 1.41 21.22 6.33
N ASN A 415 2.23 20.61 7.20
CA ASN A 415 3.20 19.57 6.83
C ASN A 415 3.22 18.45 7.89
N PRO A 416 2.24 17.54 7.87
CA PRO A 416 2.13 16.46 8.84
C PRO A 416 3.28 15.46 8.72
N ASP A 417 3.91 15.17 9.85
CA ASP A 417 4.96 14.16 10.05
C ASP A 417 4.43 12.89 10.74
N VAL A 418 3.15 12.90 11.16
CA VAL A 418 2.44 11.77 11.77
C VAL A 418 1.22 11.39 10.93
N GLN A 419 0.99 10.08 10.78
CA GLN A 419 -0.30 9.53 10.34
C GLN A 419 -0.87 8.60 11.41
N LEU A 420 -2.19 8.63 11.62
CA LEU A 420 -2.91 7.66 12.44
C LEU A 420 -3.68 6.69 11.55
N PHE A 421 -3.55 5.39 11.78
CA PHE A 421 -4.48 4.37 11.27
C PHE A 421 -5.28 3.76 12.42
N PHE A 422 -6.41 3.12 12.08
CA PHE A 422 -7.32 2.52 13.04
C PHE A 422 -7.61 1.06 12.67
N GLY A 423 -7.69 0.16 13.65
CA GLY A 423 -7.96 -1.26 13.44
C GLY A 423 -9.15 -1.74 14.27
N GLY A 424 -10.01 -2.58 13.68
CA GLY A 424 -11.22 -3.10 14.31
C GLY A 424 -12.40 -3.17 13.33
N TYR A 425 -13.47 -3.87 13.73
CA TYR A 425 -14.67 -4.13 12.91
C TYR A 425 -14.37 -4.76 11.54
N LEU A 426 -13.43 -5.71 11.48
CA LEU A 426 -13.00 -6.33 10.23
C LEU A 426 -13.70 -7.69 10.04
N ALA A 427 -14.64 -7.75 9.10
CA ALA A 427 -15.43 -8.94 8.80
C ALA A 427 -14.68 -9.97 7.93
N ASN A 428 -13.68 -10.63 8.49
CA ASN A 428 -12.72 -11.43 7.71
C ASN A 428 -12.71 -12.94 8.00
N CYS A 429 -13.02 -13.36 9.23
CA CYS A 429 -13.05 -14.76 9.65
C CYS A 429 -14.18 -15.01 10.65
N ALA A 430 -14.94 -16.09 10.45
CA ALA A 430 -15.97 -16.56 11.38
C ALA A 430 -16.08 -18.09 11.34
N ARG A 431 -16.44 -18.71 12.46
CA ARG A 431 -16.43 -20.17 12.61
C ARG A 431 -17.71 -20.79 12.07
N THR A 432 -18.85 -20.26 12.50
CA THR A 432 -20.18 -20.72 12.07
C THR A 432 -20.88 -19.71 11.16
N GLY A 433 -20.52 -18.43 11.26
CA GLY A 433 -21.26 -17.33 10.60
C GLY A 433 -22.62 -17.06 11.24
N THR A 434 -22.80 -17.46 12.50
CA THR A 434 -23.98 -17.13 13.30
C THR A 434 -23.92 -15.65 13.71
N VAL A 435 -25.06 -14.96 13.67
CA VAL A 435 -25.19 -13.58 14.17
C VAL A 435 -24.75 -13.52 15.64
N GLU A 436 -23.94 -12.52 15.99
CA GLU A 436 -23.37 -12.34 17.34
C GLU A 436 -22.50 -13.51 17.85
N GLU A 437 -21.92 -14.32 16.94
CA GLU A 437 -20.89 -15.31 17.30
C GLU A 437 -19.73 -14.63 18.07
N PRO A 438 -19.38 -15.08 19.29
CA PRO A 438 -18.25 -14.53 20.03
C PRO A 438 -16.93 -14.70 19.26
N ALA A 439 -16.12 -13.64 19.19
CA ALA A 439 -14.84 -13.67 18.51
C ALA A 439 -13.83 -14.62 19.20
N ASP A 440 -13.97 -14.77 20.51
CA ASP A 440 -13.32 -15.80 21.33
C ASP A 440 -14.41 -16.62 22.03
N THR A 441 -14.48 -17.93 21.73
CA THR A 441 -15.47 -18.83 22.33
C THR A 441 -15.09 -19.32 23.72
N GLU A 442 -13.82 -19.24 24.10
CA GLU A 442 -13.36 -19.58 25.46
C GLU A 442 -13.63 -18.42 26.42
N ASN A 443 -13.57 -17.18 25.92
CA ASN A 443 -13.80 -15.95 26.69
C ASN A 443 -14.85 -15.04 26.01
N PRO A 444 -16.13 -15.45 25.91
CA PRO A 444 -17.16 -14.72 25.16
C PRO A 444 -17.56 -13.36 25.73
N THR A 445 -17.10 -13.04 26.95
CA THR A 445 -17.26 -11.74 27.62
C THR A 445 -16.05 -10.82 27.43
N ASN A 446 -15.04 -11.22 26.65
CA ASN A 446 -13.94 -10.33 26.28
C ASN A 446 -14.49 -9.11 25.54
N LYS A 447 -14.07 -7.92 25.98
CA LYS A 447 -14.42 -6.65 25.34
C LYS A 447 -13.83 -6.56 23.93
N ARG A 448 -14.54 -5.92 22.99
CA ARG A 448 -13.99 -5.63 21.65
C ARG A 448 -12.75 -4.74 21.79
N SER A 449 -11.64 -5.17 21.18
CA SER A 449 -10.41 -4.39 21.09
C SER A 449 -10.35 -3.60 19.77
N ILE A 450 -9.94 -2.35 19.85
CA ILE A 450 -9.75 -1.39 18.75
C ILE A 450 -8.31 -0.88 18.84
N SER A 451 -7.57 -0.89 17.74
CA SER A 451 -6.20 -0.36 17.71
C SER A 451 -6.13 1.03 17.09
N ILE A 452 -5.24 1.87 17.62
CA ILE A 452 -4.78 3.11 16.99
C ILE A 452 -3.28 2.93 16.69
N SER A 453 -2.90 3.09 15.42
CA SER A 453 -1.52 3.01 14.95
C SER A 453 -0.98 4.41 14.67
N PRO A 454 -0.25 5.05 15.60
CA PRO A 454 0.57 6.24 15.30
C PRO A 454 1.80 5.87 14.48
N VAL A 455 1.98 6.55 13.34
CA VAL A 455 2.99 6.28 12.33
C VAL A 455 3.88 7.50 12.08
N VAL A 456 5.19 7.30 12.05
CA VAL A 456 6.17 8.33 11.62
C VAL A 456 6.26 8.36 10.09
N LEU A 457 5.92 9.51 9.49
CA LEU A 457 5.92 9.73 8.04
C LEU A 457 7.27 10.14 7.47
N HIS A 458 8.15 10.80 8.24
CA HIS A 458 9.44 11.31 7.72
C HIS A 458 10.68 10.65 8.38
N PRO A 459 10.74 9.31 8.49
CA PRO A 459 11.76 8.62 9.25
C PRO A 459 13.17 8.93 8.75
N LYS A 460 14.11 9.08 9.68
CA LYS A 460 15.54 9.33 9.45
C LYS A 460 16.37 8.05 9.49
N SER A 461 15.91 7.01 10.21
CA SER A 461 16.52 5.68 10.19
C SER A 461 16.71 5.16 8.76
N ARG A 462 17.87 4.55 8.46
CA ARG A 462 18.18 3.97 7.15
C ARG A 462 18.71 2.55 7.25
N GLY A 463 18.03 1.66 6.55
CA GLY A 463 18.38 0.27 6.34
C GLY A 463 19.14 0.03 5.03
N ASN A 464 19.36 -1.25 4.71
CA ASN A 464 19.86 -1.68 3.41
C ASN A 464 19.42 -3.11 3.02
N ILE A 465 19.50 -3.39 1.72
CA ILE A 465 19.30 -4.69 1.08
C ILE A 465 20.65 -5.17 0.55
N THR A 466 21.08 -6.38 0.91
CA THR A 466 22.28 -7.01 0.36
C THR A 466 22.04 -8.47 -0.02
N LEU A 467 22.88 -9.03 -0.90
CA LEU A 467 22.81 -10.46 -1.20
C LEU A 467 23.39 -11.31 -0.06
N ASN A 468 22.66 -12.36 0.33
CA ASN A 468 23.19 -13.44 1.16
C ASN A 468 24.19 -14.30 0.36
N SER A 469 23.79 -14.71 -0.84
CA SER A 469 24.58 -15.54 -1.76
C SER A 469 24.38 -15.11 -3.22
N SER A 470 25.02 -15.81 -4.16
CA SER A 470 24.77 -15.65 -5.60
C SER A 470 23.64 -16.55 -6.14
N ASN A 471 22.95 -17.32 -5.29
CA ASN A 471 21.72 -18.02 -5.67
C ASN A 471 20.57 -17.00 -5.78
N PRO A 472 19.95 -16.82 -6.96
CA PRO A 472 18.85 -15.86 -7.14
C PRO A 472 17.55 -16.26 -6.44
N LEU A 473 17.45 -17.49 -5.91
CA LEU A 473 16.29 -17.97 -5.16
C LEU A 473 16.44 -17.81 -3.64
N ASP A 474 17.63 -17.46 -3.15
CA ASP A 474 17.81 -17.11 -1.74
C ASP A 474 17.22 -15.71 -1.49
N PRO A 475 16.47 -15.47 -0.40
CA PRO A 475 16.09 -14.13 0.00
C PRO A 475 17.31 -13.21 0.20
N PRO A 476 17.21 -11.91 -0.10
CA PRO A 476 18.26 -10.97 0.25
C PRO A 476 18.30 -10.76 1.77
N LEU A 477 19.45 -10.37 2.30
CA LEU A 477 19.57 -9.88 3.67
C LEU A 477 18.91 -8.50 3.75
N MET A 478 18.02 -8.34 4.72
CA MET A 478 17.11 -7.20 4.84
C MET A 478 17.31 -6.51 6.19
N TYR A 479 18.09 -5.43 6.21
CA TYR A 479 18.32 -4.64 7.43
C TYR A 479 17.37 -3.45 7.42
N ALA A 480 16.45 -3.36 8.37
CA ALA A 480 15.51 -2.24 8.46
C ALA A 480 16.10 -1.08 9.26
N ASN A 481 16.82 -1.39 10.34
CA ASN A 481 17.39 -0.45 11.30
C ASN A 481 16.32 0.50 11.88
N TYR A 482 15.13 0.00 12.20
CA TYR A 482 14.05 0.85 12.70
C TYR A 482 14.39 1.47 14.06
N LEU A 483 13.96 2.71 14.27
CA LEU A 483 14.16 3.45 15.52
C LEU A 483 15.64 3.58 15.93
N SER A 484 16.54 3.54 14.93
CA SER A 484 17.99 3.71 15.11
C SER A 484 18.38 5.19 15.15
N ASP A 485 17.65 6.05 14.46
CA ASP A 485 17.69 7.49 14.68
C ASP A 485 16.78 7.88 15.86
N PRO A 486 17.26 8.66 16.84
CA PRO A 486 16.47 9.05 18.01
C PRO A 486 15.30 10.00 17.68
N SER A 487 15.34 10.72 16.55
CA SER A 487 14.23 11.59 16.14
C SER A 487 12.98 10.80 15.76
N ASP A 488 13.13 9.62 15.14
CA ASP A 488 12.01 8.73 14.82
C ASP A 488 11.26 8.30 16.09
N MET A 489 12.01 7.96 17.15
CA MET A 489 11.44 7.64 18.46
C MET A 489 10.76 8.86 19.09
N ALA A 490 11.34 10.06 18.97
CA ALA A 490 10.77 11.28 19.53
C ALA A 490 9.40 11.60 18.92
N THR A 491 9.28 11.63 17.58
CA THR A 491 8.00 11.82 16.89
C THR A 491 6.99 10.73 17.22
N LEU A 492 7.42 9.46 17.31
CA LEU A 492 6.54 8.34 17.64
C LEU A 492 5.94 8.45 19.05
N LEU A 493 6.71 8.92 20.04
CA LEU A 493 6.22 9.12 21.41
C LEU A 493 5.18 10.24 21.52
N ASP A 494 5.34 11.33 20.75
CA ASP A 494 4.32 12.38 20.71
C ASP A 494 3.07 11.90 19.95
N ALA A 495 3.23 11.11 18.89
CA ALA A 495 2.11 10.47 18.20
C ALA A 495 1.34 9.46 19.09
N ILE A 496 2.04 8.74 19.98
CA ILE A 496 1.45 7.94 21.05
C ILE A 496 0.63 8.83 22.00
N ASN A 497 1.19 9.95 22.45
CA ASN A 497 0.50 10.93 23.32
C ASN A 497 -0.77 11.53 22.66
N ILE A 498 -0.72 11.85 21.36
CA ILE A 498 -1.90 12.28 20.58
C ILE A 498 -2.96 11.17 20.55
N SER A 499 -2.55 9.92 20.32
CA SER A 499 -3.45 8.76 20.28
C SER A 499 -4.13 8.48 21.63
N LEU A 500 -3.39 8.65 22.74
CA LEU A 500 -3.92 8.54 24.10
C LEU A 500 -4.94 9.66 24.42
N LYS A 501 -4.66 10.90 24.00
CA LYS A 501 -5.61 12.03 24.11
C LYS A 501 -6.88 11.76 23.30
N LEU A 502 -6.76 11.24 22.09
CA LEU A 502 -7.89 10.89 21.23
C LEU A 502 -8.77 9.84 21.89
N GLY A 503 -8.19 8.76 22.43
CA GLY A 503 -8.93 7.73 23.16
C GLY A 503 -9.63 8.22 24.43
N ASN A 504 -9.19 9.35 25.00
CA ASN A 504 -9.81 9.95 26.19
C ASN A 504 -10.83 11.07 25.87
N THR A 505 -11.16 11.29 24.59
CA THR A 505 -12.21 12.24 24.17
C THR A 505 -13.59 11.83 24.68
N ARG A 506 -14.45 12.83 24.88
CA ARG A 506 -15.77 12.67 25.49
C ARG A 506 -16.65 11.74 24.67
N VAL A 507 -16.73 11.94 23.35
CA VAL A 507 -17.52 11.08 22.46
C VAL A 507 -17.10 9.61 22.51
N LEU A 508 -15.80 9.29 22.61
CA LEU A 508 -15.35 7.89 22.69
C LEU A 508 -15.58 7.30 24.09
N ARG A 509 -15.24 8.04 25.16
CA ARG A 509 -15.46 7.63 26.55
C ARG A 509 -16.94 7.37 26.86
N GLU A 510 -17.81 8.35 26.63
CA GLU A 510 -19.22 8.29 27.04
C GLU A 510 -20.01 7.30 26.17
N ARG A 511 -19.91 7.41 24.85
CA ARG A 511 -20.76 6.64 23.93
C ARG A 511 -20.32 5.18 23.80
N PHE A 512 -19.01 4.92 23.68
CA PHE A 512 -18.48 3.58 23.40
C PHE A 512 -17.80 2.92 24.60
N GLY A 513 -17.54 3.65 25.69
CA GLY A 513 -16.75 3.15 26.82
C GLY A 513 -15.31 2.83 26.42
N PHE A 514 -14.72 3.66 25.55
CA PHE A 514 -13.38 3.49 25.01
C PHE A 514 -12.33 3.64 26.12
N GLU A 515 -11.58 2.58 26.45
CA GLU A 515 -10.59 2.59 27.54
C GLU A 515 -9.26 2.05 27.03
N LEU A 516 -8.13 2.67 27.40
CA LEU A 516 -6.80 2.13 27.09
C LEU A 516 -6.68 0.70 27.64
N ASP A 517 -6.26 -0.25 26.82
CA ASP A 517 -5.86 -1.57 27.29
C ASP A 517 -4.59 -1.42 28.15
N LYS A 518 -4.70 -1.80 29.42
CA LYS A 518 -3.62 -1.68 30.41
C LYS A 518 -2.82 -2.97 30.58
N ALA A 519 -3.04 -3.99 29.75
CA ALA A 519 -2.20 -5.19 29.70
C ALA A 519 -0.72 -4.79 29.46
N PRO A 520 0.16 -4.97 30.45
CA PRO A 520 1.53 -4.48 30.35
C PRO A 520 2.41 -5.45 29.54
N ILE A 521 3.39 -4.91 28.82
CA ILE A 521 4.54 -5.71 28.37
C ILE A 521 5.45 -5.95 29.59
N PRO A 522 5.65 -7.20 30.07
CA PRO A 522 6.36 -7.47 31.33
C PRO A 522 7.77 -6.87 31.37
N SER A 523 8.55 -7.09 30.32
CA SER A 523 9.94 -6.61 30.18
C SER A 523 10.07 -5.08 30.08
N CYS A 524 8.96 -4.35 29.96
CA CYS A 524 8.92 -2.89 30.00
C CYS A 524 8.49 -2.36 31.38
N VAL A 525 7.53 -3.00 32.06
CA VAL A 525 7.16 -2.60 33.44
C VAL A 525 8.23 -2.93 34.48
N GLU A 526 9.07 -3.93 34.22
CA GLU A 526 10.31 -4.18 34.99
C GLU A 526 11.30 -3.00 34.95
N LYS A 527 11.26 -2.17 33.91
CA LYS A 527 12.24 -1.10 33.64
C LYS A 527 11.69 0.31 33.85
N SER A 528 10.37 0.48 33.79
CA SER A 528 9.72 1.80 33.84
C SER A 528 8.24 1.66 34.18
N SER A 529 7.72 2.56 35.01
CA SER A 529 6.31 2.59 35.39
C SER A 529 5.40 2.69 34.16
N PHE A 530 4.30 1.94 34.14
CA PHE A 530 3.31 1.94 33.04
C PHE A 530 2.88 3.37 32.68
N GLY A 531 2.77 3.66 31.39
CA GLY A 531 2.37 4.97 30.87
C GLY A 531 3.45 6.06 30.91
N SER A 532 4.59 5.83 31.58
CA SER A 532 5.73 6.75 31.54
C SER A 532 6.41 6.79 30.17
N ARG A 533 7.22 7.82 29.91
CA ARG A 533 8.03 7.91 28.68
C ARG A 533 8.92 6.68 28.48
N GLY A 534 9.62 6.22 29.53
CA GLY A 534 10.49 5.04 29.46
C GLY A 534 9.73 3.74 29.15
N TYR A 535 8.49 3.61 29.66
CA TYR A 535 7.61 2.51 29.30
C TYR A 535 7.24 2.56 27.82
N TRP A 536 6.82 3.71 27.29
CA TRP A 536 6.46 3.84 25.87
C TRP A 536 7.65 3.71 24.92
N GLU A 537 8.85 4.14 25.32
CA GLU A 537 10.09 3.87 24.58
C GLU A 537 10.37 2.37 24.51
N CYS A 538 10.28 1.65 25.63
CA CYS A 538 10.43 0.20 25.64
C CYS A 538 9.33 -0.49 24.80
N TYR A 539 8.07 -0.07 24.96
CA TYR A 539 6.92 -0.57 24.20
C TYR A 539 7.16 -0.44 22.70
N ALA A 540 7.61 0.73 22.22
CA ALA A 540 7.85 0.98 20.81
C ALA A 540 9.01 0.16 20.22
N ARG A 541 10.02 -0.19 21.03
CA ARG A 541 11.10 -1.10 20.61
C ARG A 541 10.67 -2.57 20.63
N THR A 542 9.79 -2.97 21.53
CA THR A 542 9.31 -4.35 21.65
C THR A 542 8.22 -4.67 20.63
N ALA A 543 7.19 -3.83 20.53
CA ALA A 543 6.01 -3.99 19.67
C ALA A 543 6.03 -3.05 18.45
N THR A 544 7.17 -2.95 17.78
CA THR A 544 7.34 -2.10 16.59
C THR A 544 6.45 -2.60 15.44
N GLY A 545 5.59 -1.71 14.91
CA GLY A 545 4.74 -1.97 13.74
C GLY A 545 5.34 -1.41 12.45
N PRO A 546 5.84 -2.24 11.51
CA PRO A 546 6.29 -1.76 10.20
C PRO A 546 5.11 -1.61 9.22
N GLU A 547 4.89 -0.39 8.73
CA GLU A 547 3.72 -0.06 7.88
C GLU A 547 3.84 -0.54 6.41
N ASN A 548 4.74 -1.47 6.10
CA ASN A 548 4.83 -2.14 4.80
C ASN A 548 4.90 -1.19 3.56
N HIS A 549 5.52 -0.02 3.75
CA HIS A 549 5.76 1.05 2.76
C HIS A 549 7.27 1.18 2.43
N GLN A 550 8.00 0.06 2.29
CA GLN A 550 9.43 0.09 1.99
C GLN A 550 9.75 0.81 0.66
N VAL A 551 10.73 1.71 0.67
CA VAL A 551 11.16 2.54 -0.47
C VAL A 551 12.69 2.78 -0.48
N GLY A 552 13.19 3.41 -1.54
CA GLY A 552 14.48 4.13 -1.53
C GLY A 552 15.75 3.32 -1.75
N SER A 553 15.64 1.99 -1.86
CA SER A 553 16.75 1.05 -2.05
C SER A 553 17.45 1.12 -3.42
N CYS A 554 16.92 1.91 -4.36
CA CYS A 554 17.54 2.25 -5.64
C CYS A 554 17.33 3.74 -5.94
N ARG A 555 17.64 4.60 -4.96
CA ARG A 555 17.25 6.02 -4.97
C ARG A 555 17.58 6.75 -6.28
N MET A 556 16.64 7.60 -6.69
CA MET A 556 16.81 8.57 -7.75
C MET A 556 17.68 9.76 -7.28
N GLY A 557 18.55 10.25 -8.15
CA GLY A 557 19.36 11.44 -7.86
C GLY A 557 20.03 12.01 -9.11
N PRO A 558 20.57 13.24 -9.04
CA PRO A 558 21.38 13.83 -10.11
C PRO A 558 22.71 13.07 -10.25
N SER A 559 23.40 13.21 -11.40
CA SER A 559 24.66 12.51 -11.66
C SER A 559 25.83 12.94 -10.77
N SER A 560 25.65 14.02 -9.99
CA SER A 560 26.58 14.48 -8.95
C SER A 560 26.39 13.77 -7.59
N ASP A 561 25.30 13.01 -7.40
CA ASP A 561 25.07 12.19 -6.20
C ASP A 561 25.74 10.81 -6.38
N PRO A 562 26.84 10.51 -5.65
CA PRO A 562 27.55 9.23 -5.79
C PRO A 562 26.77 8.03 -5.25
N MET A 563 25.63 8.25 -4.60
CA MET A 563 24.73 7.20 -4.08
C MET A 563 23.42 7.10 -4.86
N ALA A 564 23.24 7.87 -5.94
CA ALA A 564 22.12 7.70 -6.85
C ALA A 564 22.28 6.39 -7.64
N VAL A 565 21.17 5.66 -7.82
CA VAL A 565 21.11 4.42 -8.61
C VAL A 565 20.44 4.67 -9.95
N VAL A 566 19.44 5.54 -9.98
CA VAL A 566 18.79 6.00 -11.21
C VAL A 566 18.85 7.51 -11.36
N ASP A 567 18.89 7.97 -12.61
CA ASP A 567 18.80 9.39 -12.95
C ASP A 567 17.36 9.93 -12.82
N PRO A 568 17.11 11.25 -12.98
CA PRO A 568 15.75 11.80 -12.91
C PRO A 568 14.81 11.31 -14.01
N GLU A 569 15.33 10.64 -15.06
CA GLU A 569 14.56 9.91 -16.06
C GLU A 569 14.51 8.40 -15.75
N LEU A 570 14.74 7.98 -14.49
CA LEU A 570 14.64 6.61 -13.97
C LEU A 570 15.61 5.58 -14.58
N ARG A 571 16.59 5.99 -15.39
CA ARG A 571 17.56 5.09 -16.03
C ARG A 571 18.66 4.71 -15.04
N VAL A 572 19.07 3.44 -15.03
CA VAL A 572 20.13 2.95 -14.15
C VAL A 572 21.48 3.54 -14.57
N TYR A 573 22.19 4.17 -13.63
CA TYR A 573 23.51 4.73 -13.91
C TYR A 573 24.50 3.66 -14.38
N GLY A 574 25.25 3.99 -15.44
CA GLY A 574 26.26 3.12 -16.04
C GLY A 574 25.73 1.90 -16.82
N VAL A 575 24.41 1.69 -16.90
CA VAL A 575 23.81 0.59 -17.68
C VAL A 575 22.75 1.12 -18.64
N LYS A 576 23.04 1.03 -19.95
CA LYS A 576 22.13 1.43 -21.01
C LYS A 576 20.96 0.46 -21.11
N ASN A 577 19.80 0.99 -21.46
CA ASN A 577 18.56 0.24 -21.71
C ASN A 577 18.01 -0.51 -20.49
N LEU A 578 18.35 -0.04 -19.28
CA LEU A 578 17.83 -0.54 -18.01
C LEU A 578 17.22 0.62 -17.21
N ARG A 579 16.01 0.44 -16.72
CA ARG A 579 15.22 1.45 -16.01
C ARG A 579 14.54 0.82 -14.80
N ILE A 580 14.28 1.59 -13.74
CA ILE A 580 13.53 1.12 -12.56
C ILE A 580 12.30 1.98 -12.36
N VAL A 581 11.14 1.35 -12.22
CA VAL A 581 9.84 2.02 -12.16
C VAL A 581 9.00 1.37 -11.07
N ASP A 582 9.40 1.59 -9.81
CA ASP A 582 8.72 1.13 -8.60
C ASP A 582 9.13 1.97 -7.36
N ALA A 583 8.72 1.54 -6.17
CA ALA A 583 9.00 2.17 -4.88
C ALA A 583 10.50 2.37 -4.53
N SER A 584 11.41 1.58 -5.10
CA SER A 584 12.85 1.64 -4.82
C SER A 584 13.48 2.98 -5.19
N ILE A 585 12.91 3.72 -6.16
CA ILE A 585 13.49 4.96 -6.68
C ILE A 585 13.24 6.19 -5.80
N MET A 586 12.27 6.14 -4.87
CA MET A 586 11.91 7.32 -4.08
C MET A 586 13.07 7.77 -3.17
N PRO A 587 13.62 8.99 -3.32
CA PRO A 587 14.76 9.44 -2.51
C PRO A 587 14.42 9.48 -1.00
N THR A 588 13.21 9.95 -0.71
CA THR A 588 12.53 9.87 0.58
C THR A 588 11.14 9.28 0.38
N VAL A 589 10.60 8.60 1.39
CA VAL A 589 9.18 8.23 1.46
C VAL A 589 8.31 9.49 1.48
N VAL A 590 7.06 9.36 1.03
CA VAL A 590 6.07 10.43 0.99
C VAL A 590 5.21 10.44 2.25
N SER A 591 4.53 11.54 2.51
CA SER A 591 3.63 11.78 3.65
C SER A 591 2.30 11.01 3.53
N GLY A 592 2.37 9.68 3.40
CA GLY A 592 1.22 8.77 3.35
C GLY A 592 1.50 7.44 2.65
N ASN A 593 0.44 6.67 2.37
CA ASN A 593 0.55 5.33 1.78
C ASN A 593 1.20 5.35 0.37
N THR A 594 2.14 4.44 0.11
CA THR A 594 2.99 4.51 -1.09
C THR A 594 2.38 3.98 -2.40
N ASN A 595 1.19 3.35 -2.38
CA ASN A 595 0.63 2.70 -3.56
C ASN A 595 0.27 3.69 -4.70
N ALA A 596 -0.42 4.79 -4.40
CA ALA A 596 -0.73 5.81 -5.39
C ALA A 596 0.54 6.52 -5.93
N PRO A 597 1.52 6.91 -5.10
CA PRO A 597 2.84 7.37 -5.55
C PRO A 597 3.54 6.41 -6.52
N VAL A 598 3.50 5.09 -6.29
CA VAL A 598 4.10 4.09 -7.20
C VAL A 598 3.35 4.04 -8.54
N ILE A 599 2.02 4.14 -8.54
CA ILE A 599 1.21 4.22 -9.77
C ILE A 599 1.54 5.49 -10.56
N MET A 600 1.68 6.64 -9.89
CA MET A 600 2.14 7.89 -10.50
C MET A 600 3.54 7.77 -11.12
N ILE A 601 4.50 7.19 -10.38
CA ILE A 601 5.87 6.92 -10.88
C ILE A 601 5.80 6.08 -12.17
N ALA A 602 4.87 5.12 -12.24
CA ALA A 602 4.71 4.25 -13.39
C ALA A 602 4.01 4.89 -14.58
N GLU A 603 2.99 5.73 -14.37
CA GLU A 603 2.39 6.55 -15.43
C GLU A 603 3.44 7.46 -16.08
N LYS A 604 4.23 8.15 -15.25
CA LYS A 604 5.27 9.07 -15.68
C LYS A 604 6.47 8.37 -16.31
N GLY A 605 6.91 7.26 -15.73
CA GLY A 605 7.97 6.42 -16.27
C GLY A 605 7.59 5.83 -17.64
N SER A 606 6.31 5.48 -17.84
CA SER A 606 5.79 5.03 -19.14
C SER A 606 5.85 6.13 -20.20
N ASP A 607 5.48 7.37 -19.84
CA ASP A 607 5.50 8.49 -20.78
C ASP A 607 6.94 8.96 -21.09
N MET A 608 7.89 8.82 -20.14
CA MET A 608 9.33 8.97 -20.39
C MET A 608 9.86 7.94 -21.41
N ILE A 609 9.50 6.65 -21.26
CA ILE A 609 9.86 5.60 -22.23
C ILE A 609 9.24 5.90 -23.60
N LYS A 610 7.98 6.33 -23.64
CA LYS A 610 7.30 6.79 -24.87
C LYS A 610 8.05 7.92 -25.56
N LYS A 611 8.42 8.97 -24.81
CA LYS A 611 9.20 10.10 -25.32
C LYS A 611 10.59 9.70 -25.87
N GLN A 612 11.23 8.69 -25.29
CA GLN A 612 12.56 8.23 -25.70
C GLN A 612 12.53 7.37 -26.98
N TRP A 613 11.48 6.56 -27.18
CA TRP A 613 11.44 5.52 -28.22
C TRP A 613 10.44 5.73 -29.35
N LEU A 614 9.47 6.63 -29.19
CA LEU A 614 8.64 7.08 -30.30
C LEU A 614 9.40 8.14 -31.11
N PRO A 615 9.29 8.16 -32.44
CA PRO A 615 9.89 9.23 -33.24
C PRO A 615 9.24 10.58 -32.88
N ASN A 616 10.07 11.61 -32.68
CA ASN A 616 9.59 12.98 -32.51
C ASN A 616 8.78 13.40 -33.75
N ILE A 617 7.45 13.46 -33.62
CA ILE A 617 6.54 13.86 -34.70
C ILE A 617 6.78 15.33 -35.13
N ALA A 618 7.44 16.12 -34.27
CA ALA A 618 7.84 17.50 -34.53
C ALA A 618 8.70 17.72 -35.80
N ASN A 619 9.40 16.69 -36.33
CA ASN A 619 10.25 16.80 -37.53
C ASN A 619 9.72 15.98 -38.73
N ARG A 620 8.41 15.74 -38.84
CA ARG A 620 7.79 15.11 -40.03
C ARG A 620 6.88 16.01 -40.85
N PHE A 621 6.76 17.28 -40.47
CA PHE A 621 6.24 18.33 -41.33
C PHE A 621 7.38 19.29 -41.68
N ASP A 622 8.33 18.79 -42.47
CA ASP A 622 9.13 19.65 -43.31
C ASP A 622 8.20 20.19 -44.41
N PHE A 623 7.48 21.26 -44.08
CA PHE A 623 6.92 22.15 -45.10
C PHE A 623 8.11 22.87 -45.71
N GLY A 624 8.72 22.22 -46.71
CA GLY A 624 9.67 22.85 -47.60
C GLY A 624 8.95 23.94 -48.39
N ASP A 625 8.97 25.16 -47.85
CA ASP A 625 8.69 26.39 -48.57
C ASP A 625 9.59 27.50 -48.04
N GLY A 626 10.10 28.30 -48.98
CA GLY A 626 11.26 29.16 -48.76
C GLY A 626 11.00 30.30 -47.77
N LYS A 627 12.03 30.65 -46.99
CA LYS A 627 12.14 31.96 -46.37
C LYS A 627 13.11 32.82 -47.16
N GLU A 628 12.56 33.76 -47.93
CA GLU A 628 13.29 34.97 -48.27
C GLU A 628 13.68 35.74 -47.00
N ASN A 629 14.76 36.50 -47.10
CA ASN A 629 15.29 37.30 -45.99
C ASN A 629 14.37 38.47 -45.66
N VAL A 630 13.92 38.56 -44.41
CA VAL A 630 13.71 39.86 -43.75
C VAL A 630 14.33 39.81 -42.36
N SER A 631 15.32 40.68 -42.15
CA SER A 631 15.96 40.92 -40.87
C SER A 631 15.08 41.82 -39.99
N VAL A 632 14.99 41.51 -38.69
CA VAL A 632 14.56 42.48 -37.68
C VAL A 632 15.52 42.41 -36.50
N THR A 633 16.23 43.53 -36.29
CA THR A 633 17.14 43.74 -35.16
C THR A 633 16.39 44.09 -33.87
N SER A 634 17.06 43.83 -32.74
CA SER A 634 16.67 44.20 -31.37
C SER A 634 16.18 45.64 -31.19
N GLY A 635 15.18 45.83 -30.33
CA GLY A 635 14.75 47.14 -29.82
C GLY A 635 14.07 47.00 -28.45
N LEU A 636 14.52 47.78 -27.46
CA LEU A 636 14.14 47.68 -26.05
C LEU A 636 12.92 48.55 -25.66
N ALA A 637 12.19 48.08 -24.64
CA ALA A 637 11.53 48.83 -23.56
C ALA A 637 10.50 49.95 -23.88
N GLY A 638 9.37 49.95 -23.14
CA GLY A 638 8.48 51.11 -23.07
C GLY A 638 7.10 50.89 -22.43
N ASN A 639 7.03 51.05 -21.11
CA ASN A 639 5.88 51.52 -20.30
C ASN A 639 4.50 50.82 -20.29
N ASN A 640 4.11 50.48 -19.05
CA ASN A 640 2.76 50.34 -18.48
C ASN A 640 1.98 51.70 -18.53
N PRO A 641 0.68 51.85 -18.13
CA PRO A 641 -0.17 50.89 -17.39
C PRO A 641 -1.68 50.79 -17.80
N SER A 642 -2.38 49.86 -17.12
CA SER A 642 -3.80 49.94 -16.65
C SER A 642 -4.95 50.27 -17.61
N HIS A 643 -5.94 49.38 -17.75
CA HIS A 643 -7.19 49.36 -16.94
C HIS A 643 -8.29 48.46 -17.56
N TYR A 644 -9.23 48.01 -16.70
CA TYR A 644 -10.43 47.21 -16.99
C TYR A 644 -10.18 45.82 -17.62
N GLY A 645 -10.90 44.75 -17.28
CA GLY A 645 -12.13 44.64 -16.49
C GLY A 645 -13.25 44.08 -17.36
N GLY A 646 -13.93 43.03 -16.87
CA GLY A 646 -15.11 42.46 -17.54
C GLY A 646 -14.87 41.09 -18.19
N TYR A 647 -15.47 40.07 -17.59
CA TYR A 647 -15.70 38.77 -18.20
C TYR A 647 -16.55 38.90 -19.48
N ASN A 648 -16.26 38.10 -20.51
CA ASN A 648 -17.34 37.39 -21.21
C ASN A 648 -16.90 36.07 -21.87
N HIS A 649 -17.87 35.23 -22.19
CA HIS A 649 -17.71 33.81 -22.52
C HIS A 649 -17.17 33.49 -23.92
N GLY A 650 -16.47 32.35 -24.00
CA GLY A 650 -16.06 31.64 -25.23
C GLY A 650 -14.71 30.96 -25.01
N GLY A 651 -14.48 29.69 -25.36
CA GLY A 651 -15.34 28.63 -25.91
C GLY A 651 -14.51 27.35 -26.01
N HIS A 652 -15.14 26.17 -25.96
CA HIS A 652 -14.42 24.89 -26.14
C HIS A 652 -13.85 24.74 -27.56
N PRO A 653 -12.69 24.08 -27.72
CA PRO A 653 -12.40 23.25 -28.89
C PRO A 653 -12.62 21.76 -28.59
N ASN A 654 -13.22 21.06 -29.55
CA ASN A 654 -13.53 19.64 -29.48
C ASN A 654 -12.29 18.73 -29.65
N TRP A 655 -12.39 17.51 -29.14
CA TRP A 655 -11.82 16.32 -29.79
C TRP A 655 -12.96 15.35 -30.12
N GLY A 656 -13.09 14.98 -31.39
CA GLY A 656 -14.06 13.97 -31.85
C GLY A 656 -13.63 12.54 -31.49
N GLY A 657 -14.46 11.50 -31.63
CA GLY A 657 -15.74 11.46 -32.33
C GLY A 657 -15.77 10.33 -33.36
N PHE A 658 -15.80 9.07 -32.90
CA PHE A 658 -15.93 7.90 -33.79
C PHE A 658 -17.39 7.45 -33.91
N ARG A 659 -17.85 7.22 -35.14
CA ARG A 659 -19.18 6.67 -35.46
C ARG A 659 -19.08 5.15 -35.77
N PRO A 660 -20.10 4.34 -35.44
CA PRO A 660 -20.21 2.97 -35.93
C PRO A 660 -20.82 2.93 -37.35
N HIS A 661 -20.39 1.95 -38.16
CA HIS A 661 -20.98 1.70 -39.48
C HIS A 661 -22.16 0.72 -39.41
N TYR A 662 -23.21 1.03 -40.18
CA TYR A 662 -24.29 0.09 -40.51
C TYR A 662 -23.86 -0.87 -41.64
N TRP A 663 -24.47 -2.06 -41.64
CA TRP A 663 -24.70 -2.86 -42.85
C TRP A 663 -26.16 -3.35 -42.84
N GLN A 664 -26.81 -3.34 -44.01
CA GLN A 664 -28.19 -3.80 -44.22
C GLN A 664 -28.21 -5.12 -45.00
N GLY A 665 -29.29 -5.90 -44.83
CA GLY A 665 -29.74 -6.90 -45.82
C GLY A 665 -30.19 -8.24 -45.21
N GLY A 666 -31.49 -8.54 -45.29
CA GLY A 666 -32.06 -9.86 -44.91
C GLY A 666 -33.55 -9.82 -44.60
N VAL A 667 -34.39 -10.28 -45.54
CA VAL A 667 -35.87 -10.27 -45.47
C VAL A 667 -36.41 -11.50 -44.73
N GLY A 668 -37.52 -11.40 -43.98
CA GLY A 668 -38.16 -12.59 -43.36
C GLY A 668 -39.42 -12.38 -42.48
N SER A 669 -40.56 -12.08 -43.11
CA SER A 669 -41.95 -12.47 -42.71
C SER A 669 -42.39 -12.63 -41.22
N SER A 670 -43.30 -11.73 -40.80
CA SER A 670 -44.56 -11.95 -40.04
C SER A 670 -44.69 -13.03 -38.95
N HIS A 671 -45.24 -12.63 -37.78
CA HIS A 671 -46.54 -13.13 -37.26
C HIS A 671 -47.19 -12.16 -36.24
N GLN A 672 -48.51 -12.26 -36.11
CA GLN A 672 -49.47 -11.29 -35.54
C GLN A 672 -49.55 -11.26 -33.98
N HIS A 673 -49.85 -10.07 -33.42
CA HIS A 673 -50.89 -9.68 -32.42
C HIS A 673 -51.45 -10.67 -31.34
N PRO A 674 -52.21 -10.20 -30.31
CA PRO A 674 -51.99 -9.07 -29.39
C PRO A 674 -52.50 -9.34 -27.92
N ASN A 675 -52.35 -8.36 -27.01
CA ASN A 675 -53.30 -7.94 -25.93
C ASN A 675 -52.52 -6.99 -24.98
N GLN A 676 -52.89 -5.72 -24.71
CA GLN A 676 -54.14 -5.12 -24.17
C GLN A 676 -54.57 -5.73 -22.80
N GLY A 677 -54.85 -4.99 -21.73
CA GLY A 677 -54.74 -3.54 -21.46
C GLY A 677 -55.64 -3.10 -20.29
N TYR A 678 -55.29 -2.01 -19.58
CA TYR A 678 -56.08 -1.33 -18.52
C TYR A 678 -56.29 -2.14 -17.20
N TYR A 679 -56.54 -1.59 -16.00
CA TYR A 679 -57.17 -0.31 -15.60
C TYR A 679 -56.50 0.41 -14.39
N SER A 680 -57.05 1.56 -14.02
CA SER A 680 -56.56 2.58 -13.08
C SER A 680 -57.04 2.50 -11.62
N GLY A 681 -56.29 3.12 -10.69
CA GLY A 681 -56.82 4.32 -9.99
C GLY A 681 -57.04 4.31 -8.46
N ARG A 682 -56.87 5.52 -7.89
CA ARG A 682 -57.16 6.00 -6.50
C ARG A 682 -56.18 5.56 -5.39
N ALA A 683 -55.94 6.30 -4.29
CA ALA A 683 -55.79 7.74 -3.96
C ALA A 683 -56.20 8.00 -2.48
N TYR A 684 -55.61 9.05 -1.87
CA TYR A 684 -55.92 9.69 -0.58
C TYR A 684 -55.59 8.98 0.75
N HIS A 685 -54.72 9.62 1.53
CA HIS A 685 -55.17 10.32 2.74
C HIS A 685 -54.36 11.61 2.97
N GLN A 686 -55.01 12.68 3.46
CA GLN A 686 -54.42 13.96 3.85
C GLN A 686 -54.67 14.26 5.34
N ASN A 687 -53.80 15.08 5.93
CA ASN A 687 -53.98 16.11 6.98
C ASN A 687 -52.60 16.80 7.10
N GLN A 688 -52.34 18.10 6.90
CA GLN A 688 -52.97 19.37 7.34
C GLN A 688 -53.12 19.49 8.87
N GLY A 689 -52.71 20.56 9.58
CA GLY A 689 -51.88 21.75 9.27
C GLY A 689 -51.08 22.15 10.55
N PHE A 690 -50.60 23.37 10.87
CA PHE A 690 -50.58 24.74 10.31
C PHE A 690 -49.19 25.37 10.67
N ILE A 691 -48.55 26.22 9.86
CA ILE A 691 -48.56 27.70 9.86
C ILE A 691 -48.32 28.36 11.24
N ASP A 692 -47.15 29.01 11.44
CA ASP A 692 -47.07 30.49 11.36
C ASP A 692 -45.63 31.02 11.27
N ALA A 693 -45.48 32.27 10.83
CA ALA A 693 -44.19 32.97 10.74
C ALA A 693 -44.34 34.47 11.04
N GLU A 694 -43.58 35.00 12.01
CA GLU A 694 -43.46 36.45 12.21
C GLU A 694 -42.01 36.92 12.38
N THR A 695 -41.74 38.05 11.74
CA THR A 695 -40.49 38.81 11.76
C THR A 695 -40.57 39.96 12.76
N HIS A 696 -39.52 40.20 13.55
CA HIS A 696 -39.07 41.49 14.13
C HIS A 696 -37.57 41.28 14.51
N GLY A 697 -36.65 42.23 14.52
CA GLY A 697 -36.69 43.66 14.23
C GLY A 697 -35.57 44.41 14.98
N TRP A 698 -34.48 44.77 14.27
CA TRP A 698 -33.47 45.81 14.58
C TRP A 698 -32.96 46.02 16.03
N ASN A 699 -31.62 45.96 16.21
CA ASN A 699 -30.87 47.19 16.53
C ASN A 699 -29.36 47.13 16.27
N GLN A 700 -28.75 48.30 16.12
CA GLN A 700 -27.35 48.53 15.71
C GLN A 700 -26.40 48.71 16.92
N GLY A 701 -25.09 48.53 16.69
CA GLY A 701 -24.03 48.88 17.66
C GLY A 701 -22.62 48.78 17.07
N HIS A 702 -22.09 49.89 16.55
CA HIS A 702 -20.73 49.99 15.97
C HIS A 702 -19.66 50.38 17.01
N ALA A 703 -18.49 49.73 16.96
CA ALA A 703 -17.12 50.21 17.25
C ALA A 703 -16.20 48.96 17.22
N VAL A 704 -15.11 48.79 16.45
CA VAL A 704 -14.12 49.66 15.76
C VAL A 704 -13.18 50.39 16.71
N HIS A 705 -11.87 50.36 16.38
CA HIS A 705 -10.68 50.92 17.06
C HIS A 705 -10.06 50.07 18.19
N GLN A 706 -8.72 49.91 18.29
CA GLN A 706 -7.64 50.11 17.30
C GLN A 706 -6.35 49.37 17.74
N TYR A 707 -5.41 49.17 16.80
CA TYR A 707 -4.02 48.84 17.12
C TYR A 707 -3.36 49.94 17.96
N GLN A 708 -2.51 49.54 18.92
CA GLN A 708 -1.33 50.35 19.28
C GLN A 708 -0.16 49.48 19.78
N SER A 709 1.04 49.90 19.41
CA SER A 709 2.34 49.25 19.68
C SER A 709 3.00 49.77 20.96
N GLY A 710 3.78 48.94 21.64
CA GLY A 710 4.70 49.35 22.70
C GLY A 710 5.85 48.35 22.86
N PHE A 711 7.09 48.85 22.85
CA PHE A 711 8.31 48.10 23.16
C PHE A 711 8.46 47.95 24.69
N ASP A 712 9.10 46.88 25.19
CA ASP A 712 10.53 46.92 25.57
C ASP A 712 11.07 45.60 26.14
N ASN A 713 12.41 45.52 26.28
CA ASN A 713 13.17 44.36 26.75
C ASN A 713 13.14 44.18 28.28
N GLU A 714 13.36 42.95 28.79
CA GLU A 714 14.60 42.55 29.49
C GLU A 714 14.55 41.09 30.02
N ALA A 715 15.65 40.62 30.64
CA ALA A 715 15.99 39.20 30.82
C ALA A 715 16.05 38.73 32.29
N HIS A 716 16.39 37.43 32.46
CA HIS A 716 16.56 36.70 33.74
C HIS A 716 15.24 36.42 34.50
N GLY A 717 15.10 35.36 35.32
CA GLY A 717 15.99 34.25 35.68
C GLY A 717 15.47 33.53 36.94
N ASN A 718 15.91 32.29 37.17
CA ASN A 718 15.73 31.47 38.40
C ASN A 718 14.33 30.95 38.81
N THR A 719 14.17 29.64 38.65
CA THR A 719 13.84 28.65 39.72
C THR A 719 13.24 29.12 41.05
N ALA A 720 12.12 28.52 41.44
CA ALA A 720 11.80 28.20 42.84
C ALA A 720 10.97 26.91 42.95
N HIS A 721 11.25 26.11 43.99
CA HIS A 721 10.52 24.88 44.33
C HIS A 721 9.17 25.16 45.01
N TYR A 722 8.24 24.20 44.93
CA TYR A 722 7.24 23.97 45.97
C TYR A 722 7.11 22.47 46.28
N VAL A 723 6.98 22.14 47.56
CA VAL A 723 7.02 20.77 48.11
C VAL A 723 6.02 20.65 49.28
N ASN A 724 5.32 19.51 49.34
CA ASN A 724 4.57 18.90 50.47
C ASN A 724 3.25 19.51 51.03
N SER A 725 2.17 18.71 50.91
CA SER A 725 1.36 18.12 52.02
C SER A 725 0.32 17.18 51.37
N VAL A 726 0.28 15.84 51.52
CA VAL A 726 0.35 14.86 52.62
C VAL A 726 -0.97 14.70 53.42
N HIS A 727 -1.62 13.53 53.23
CA HIS A 727 -2.61 12.79 54.07
C HIS A 727 -3.74 12.19 53.20
N ALA A 728 -4.32 11.00 53.45
CA ALA A 728 -3.91 9.82 54.23
C ALA A 728 -4.79 8.61 53.80
N GLU A 729 -4.31 7.37 53.96
CA GLU A 729 -5.10 6.13 53.73
C GLU A 729 -6.04 5.82 54.90
N PRO A 730 -6.92 4.81 54.75
CA PRO A 730 -6.74 3.64 55.63
C PRO A 730 -6.79 2.26 54.92
N VAL A 731 -6.11 1.31 55.56
CA VAL A 731 -5.90 -0.08 55.14
C VAL A 731 -7.06 -1.00 55.58
N LEU A 732 -7.37 -2.02 54.76
CA LEU A 732 -7.99 -3.28 55.20
C LEU A 732 -7.30 -4.48 54.54
N GLN A 733 -6.90 -5.47 55.35
CA GLN A 733 -6.34 -6.75 54.91
C GLN A 733 -7.39 -7.86 55.03
N SER A 734 -7.40 -8.84 54.13
CA SER A 734 -6.97 -10.23 54.45
C SER A 734 -7.28 -11.28 53.37
N THR A 735 -6.36 -12.25 53.21
CA THR A 735 -6.52 -13.63 52.68
C THR A 735 -6.84 -13.88 51.18
N GLY A 736 -6.10 -14.82 50.56
CA GLY A 736 -6.16 -15.19 49.12
C GLY A 736 -6.93 -16.50 48.83
N PRO A 737 -6.49 -17.41 47.92
CA PRO A 737 -5.20 -17.52 47.22
C PRO A 737 -5.26 -17.40 45.68
N SER A 738 -4.10 -17.59 45.04
CA SER A 738 -3.83 -17.46 43.61
C SER A 738 -4.49 -18.51 42.69
N ASN A 739 -5.00 -18.07 41.53
CA ASN A 739 -4.88 -18.80 40.26
C ASN A 739 -5.33 -17.96 39.04
N SER A 740 -4.39 -17.61 38.15
CA SER A 740 -4.65 -17.45 36.71
C SER A 740 -3.31 -17.28 35.97
N ARG A 741 -3.06 -18.10 34.96
CA ARG A 741 -1.87 -18.00 34.10
C ARG A 741 -2.15 -17.10 32.90
N THR A 742 -1.08 -16.49 32.42
CA THR A 742 -0.93 -15.77 31.14
C THR A 742 -1.63 -16.43 29.95
N ASN A 743 -2.15 -15.63 29.02
CA ASN A 743 -2.27 -16.02 27.62
C ASN A 743 -1.97 -14.83 26.68
N SER A 744 -0.99 -15.03 25.80
CA SER A 744 -0.65 -14.15 24.69
C SER A 744 -0.86 -14.94 23.39
N PHE A 745 -1.45 -14.33 22.37
CA PHE A 745 -1.68 -14.99 21.08
C PHE A 745 -0.37 -15.35 20.37
N PHE A 746 0.00 -16.63 20.33
CA PHE A 746 0.95 -17.18 19.36
C PHE A 746 0.66 -18.67 19.06
N PHE A 747 1.14 -19.11 17.89
CA PHE A 747 0.91 -20.42 17.29
C PHE A 747 1.37 -21.61 18.17
N VAL A 748 0.61 -22.70 18.13
CA VAL A 748 0.92 -23.98 18.79
C VAL A 748 1.73 -24.91 17.88
N PRO A 749 2.86 -25.47 18.36
CA PRO A 749 3.43 -26.71 17.85
C PRO A 749 3.31 -27.85 18.87
N ASN A 750 2.71 -28.99 18.46
CA ASN A 750 2.69 -30.21 19.27
C ASN A 750 4.07 -30.86 19.38
N LYS A 751 4.57 -31.08 20.60
CA LYS A 751 5.52 -32.16 20.93
C LYS A 751 5.34 -32.69 22.35
N THR A 752 4.98 -33.96 22.46
CA THR A 752 5.47 -34.88 23.51
C THR A 752 6.80 -35.47 23.02
N GLY A 753 7.79 -35.83 23.85
CA GLY A 753 8.00 -35.67 25.28
C GLY A 753 9.23 -36.50 25.72
N GLN A 754 9.90 -36.13 26.82
CA GLN A 754 11.01 -36.85 27.49
C GLN A 754 12.34 -37.00 26.69
N SER A 755 13.53 -36.97 27.31
CA SER A 755 13.92 -36.68 28.71
C SER A 755 15.42 -36.32 28.76
N ASP A 756 15.81 -35.49 29.74
CA ASP A 756 17.04 -35.50 30.58
C ASP A 756 18.40 -35.86 29.91
N ASP A 757 19.50 -35.10 30.05
CA ASP A 757 20.06 -34.61 31.33
C ASP A 757 21.31 -33.69 31.11
N GLY A 758 21.83 -33.05 32.17
CA GLY A 758 23.28 -32.82 32.31
C GLY A 758 23.99 -31.53 31.83
N HIS A 759 23.98 -30.50 32.68
CA HIS A 759 25.10 -29.61 33.08
C HIS A 759 26.08 -28.91 32.07
N TYR A 760 26.03 -27.56 32.14
CA TYR A 760 27.13 -26.59 32.40
C TYR A 760 28.39 -26.41 31.48
N HIS A 761 28.74 -25.11 31.38
CA HIS A 761 30.04 -24.48 31.02
C HIS A 761 30.53 -24.40 29.55
N SER A 762 30.41 -23.18 29.01
CA SER A 762 31.36 -22.56 28.06
C SER A 762 32.62 -22.04 28.80
N PRO A 763 33.68 -21.45 28.16
CA PRO A 763 33.85 -21.15 26.73
C PRO A 763 35.26 -21.36 26.10
N SER A 764 35.29 -21.63 24.77
CA SER A 764 36.28 -21.10 23.79
C SER A 764 37.81 -21.37 24.02
N PRO A 765 38.73 -20.80 23.21
CA PRO A 765 38.99 -21.19 21.82
C PRO A 765 40.49 -21.50 21.52
N LEU A 766 40.78 -21.98 20.30
CA LEU A 766 42.04 -21.88 19.49
C LEU A 766 42.14 -23.15 18.62
N ALA A 767 41.92 -23.13 17.31
CA ALA A 767 42.85 -22.63 16.26
C ALA A 767 44.21 -23.35 16.22
N ARG A 768 44.38 -24.30 15.28
CA ARG A 768 45.33 -24.19 14.13
C ARG A 768 45.47 -25.49 13.30
N THR A 769 45.54 -25.30 11.97
CA THR A 769 46.37 -25.99 10.96
C THR A 769 46.54 -27.53 10.96
N GLY A 770 46.34 -28.16 9.79
CA GLY A 770 46.93 -29.48 9.49
C GLY A 770 46.43 -30.11 8.18
N ASN A 771 47.18 -29.96 7.08
CA ASN A 771 46.92 -30.67 5.82
C ASN A 771 47.48 -32.10 5.82
N SER A 772 46.77 -33.03 5.17
CA SER A 772 47.21 -34.22 4.38
C SER A 772 46.30 -35.43 4.66
N VAL A 773 45.47 -35.91 3.73
CA VAL A 773 45.74 -36.62 2.45
C VAL A 773 46.17 -38.09 2.65
N LYS A 774 45.19 -39.02 2.57
CA LYS A 774 45.17 -40.15 1.59
C LYS A 774 43.95 -41.09 1.75
N GLY A 775 43.30 -41.41 0.62
CA GLY A 775 42.45 -42.61 0.42
C GLY A 775 41.05 -42.60 1.07
N ASN A 776 40.02 -43.25 0.50
CA ASN A 776 39.96 -43.93 -0.79
C ASN A 776 38.49 -44.12 -1.27
N GLN A 777 38.33 -44.39 -2.57
CA GLN A 777 37.14 -44.96 -3.24
C GLN A 777 35.85 -44.11 -3.44
N GLN A 778 35.28 -44.31 -4.64
CA GLN A 778 34.00 -43.77 -5.12
C GLN A 778 32.87 -44.78 -4.88
N ASN A 779 31.64 -44.32 -4.65
CA ASN A 779 30.51 -44.55 -5.59
C ASN A 779 29.20 -43.88 -5.16
N TYR A 780 28.35 -43.60 -6.15
CA TYR A 780 27.06 -42.91 -6.05
C TYR A 780 25.94 -43.80 -5.48
N TRP A 781 24.87 -43.19 -4.91
CA TRP A 781 23.45 -43.48 -5.25
C TRP A 781 22.51 -42.36 -4.72
N PHE A 782 21.42 -42.10 -5.43
CA PHE A 782 20.36 -41.13 -5.08
C PHE A 782 19.26 -41.77 -4.20
N PRO A 783 18.50 -41.00 -3.39
CA PRO A 783 17.22 -41.44 -2.83
C PRO A 783 16.01 -41.11 -3.74
N ASN A 784 14.99 -41.96 -3.67
CA ASN A 784 13.87 -42.06 -4.62
C ASN A 784 12.66 -41.15 -4.33
N LYS A 785 11.83 -40.95 -5.37
CA LYS A 785 10.43 -40.47 -5.24
C LYS A 785 9.52 -41.57 -4.66
N PRO A 786 8.47 -41.23 -3.88
CA PRO A 786 7.38 -42.16 -3.58
C PRO A 786 6.26 -42.11 -4.63
N LYS A 787 5.57 -43.24 -4.81
CA LYS A 787 4.25 -43.38 -5.45
C LYS A 787 3.41 -44.40 -4.65
N PRO A 788 2.08 -44.44 -4.82
CA PRO A 788 1.14 -44.71 -3.72
C PRO A 788 0.66 -46.16 -3.63
N GLN A 789 0.01 -46.51 -2.51
CA GLN A 789 -0.90 -47.64 -2.40
C GLN A 789 -2.21 -47.25 -1.71
N GLN A 790 -3.26 -48.00 -2.02
CA GLN A 790 -4.65 -47.80 -1.59
C GLN A 790 -5.03 -48.78 -0.46
N ALA A 791 -6.13 -48.44 0.22
CA ALA A 791 -7.10 -49.36 0.84
C ALA A 791 -6.60 -50.43 1.82
N HIS A 792 -7.02 -50.28 3.08
CA HIS A 792 -8.08 -51.13 3.63
C HIS A 792 -8.96 -50.33 4.60
#